data_AF-A0A0L7L5S1-F1
#
_entry.id   AF-A0A0L7L5S1-F1
#
_cell.length_a   1.000
_cell.length_b   1.000
_cell.length_c   1.000
_cell.angle_alpha   90.00
_cell.angle_beta   90.00
_cell.angle_gamma   90.00
#
_symmetry.space_group_name_H-M   'P 1'
#
loop_
_entity.id
_entity.type
_entity.pdbx_description
1 polymer ?
#
loop_
_entity_poly.entity_id
_entity_poly.type
_entity_poly.pdbx_seq_one_letter_code
_entity_poly.pdbx_strand_id
1 'polypeptide(L)'
;MYIGQNGDRFVVCIENTIQEIPGPASLWETPDHDHRLGLEIMKVLVLILMLKMVISKKEELAPAAQQIVNFKQKTKGPIGVMKTSGGAPIEYHDANNTLDKPLYLNEYYIDSITHFVREKRPERIVHAKAAGAFGYFKVTHDISDICKASLFSAVGKKTPVAARFSLANTETDTSRDARGFAIKFYTEEGNFDIAGLNFPMFAFKDPLLFTTFARTQTRNPATNLIDGNMMWDFLTLNPESFYIFLLIFGSRGIPDGYRHMPGYSIHTYELVNKFGGKSFARFHFIPDAGIKNLLTEQAMEINGVDPDYATRDLYNAIGRGDFPGWTLKIQVLSLEDVKCAGFDVFDVTKVLPLDKYPLRPVGKLCLDRNPVNYIAQIGQLAYSPANLVPGIHGAPDKVFEARRLAYRDAQYYRLGANFNKIPVNCPMHSKPMTYNRNGRPPVDDNGRDIPNYYPNSFNGPAPYIDSKRTELIKIYQDKPNNFEQATELYTNGMTKEERCRLVKNVLYSLASAIQELQDKAVKIFSMIHPDLGRRIQQETLEERPEILEKDEVAFFQEKPLEAEGEVKREVHEQFDDSLASGVLEDMTKIIAKINPKNKRSNTRCTNDNNNKESTSKTTEEIPDTTTSDYEITSGGYSGEITTEISSDINEITTRGYVDLNNIIAQIKPRDNRNGINNKVTTKVTSLLNRYKSKIETKKDGKEDTVKGQKRSIRNYGDSYIGSTDWSELYLSPSEVEDQALKIEQAIEDHNKKKER
;
A
#
# COMPACT_ATOMS: atom_id res chain seq x y z
N MET A 1 -7.83 -13.41 -35.52
CA MET A 1 -9.28 -13.61 -35.72
C MET A 1 -9.84 -12.30 -36.24
N TYR A 2 -10.23 -12.22 -37.52
CA TYR A 2 -10.88 -11.03 -38.08
C TYR A 2 -12.38 -11.31 -38.22
N ILE A 3 -13.20 -10.37 -37.74
CA ILE A 3 -14.65 -10.38 -37.96
C ILE A 3 -14.94 -9.31 -38.99
N GLY A 4 -15.20 -9.75 -40.23
CA GLY A 4 -15.67 -8.89 -41.31
C GLY A 4 -17.12 -9.22 -41.64
N GLN A 5 -17.96 -8.19 -41.78
CA GLN A 5 -19.34 -8.34 -42.21
C GLN A 5 -19.40 -8.31 -43.74
N ASN A 6 -19.97 -9.35 -44.35
CA ASN A 6 -20.29 -9.35 -45.78
C ASN A 6 -21.76 -9.75 -45.96
N GLY A 7 -22.64 -8.73 -45.99
CA GLY A 7 -24.09 -8.93 -45.96
C GLY A 7 -24.61 -9.51 -44.64
N ASP A 8 -25.68 -10.31 -44.71
CA ASP A 8 -26.41 -10.85 -43.54
C ASP A 8 -25.79 -12.11 -42.91
N ARG A 9 -24.50 -12.37 -43.15
CA ARG A 9 -23.78 -13.49 -42.53
C ARG A 9 -22.43 -13.05 -41.97
N PHE A 10 -22.15 -13.50 -40.75
CA PHE A 10 -20.82 -13.39 -40.14
C PHE A 10 -19.98 -14.58 -40.58
N VAL A 11 -18.81 -14.32 -41.15
CA VAL A 11 -17.83 -15.36 -41.51
C VAL A 11 -16.65 -15.26 -40.55
N VAL A 12 -16.30 -16.36 -39.90
CA VAL A 12 -15.14 -16.47 -39.02
C VAL A 12 -14.06 -17.25 -39.76
N CYS A 13 -12.98 -16.59 -40.16
CA CYS A 13 -11.78 -17.24 -40.65
C CYS A 13 -10.72 -17.33 -39.54
N ILE A 14 -10.18 -18.54 -39.35
CA ILE A 14 -9.04 -18.82 -38.47
C ILE A 14 -7.87 -19.14 -39.39
N GLU A 15 -6.88 -18.24 -39.50
CA GLU A 15 -5.61 -18.54 -40.13
C GLU A 15 -4.76 -19.39 -39.17
N ASN A 16 -4.37 -20.58 -39.62
CA ASN A 16 -3.34 -21.39 -39.01
C ASN A 16 -2.10 -21.36 -39.92
N THR A 17 -0.99 -20.85 -39.42
CA THR A 17 0.34 -21.20 -39.94
C THR A 17 1.29 -21.42 -38.77
N ILE A 18 1.38 -22.69 -38.36
CA ILE A 18 2.56 -23.30 -37.74
C ILE A 18 3.49 -23.75 -38.89
N GLN A 19 4.80 -23.67 -38.66
CA GLN A 19 5.87 -24.05 -39.58
C GLN A 19 5.79 -25.51 -40.07
N GLU A 20 6.32 -25.67 -41.29
CA GLU A 20 6.54 -26.84 -42.15
C GLU A 20 6.74 -28.23 -41.51
N ILE A 21 5.94 -29.22 -41.95
CA ILE A 21 6.31 -30.64 -42.20
C ILE A 21 5.44 -31.14 -43.39
N PRO A 22 5.97 -31.90 -44.38
CA PRO A 22 5.41 -31.98 -45.74
C PRO A 22 4.18 -32.91 -45.88
N GLY A 23 3.33 -32.59 -46.87
CA GLY A 23 2.14 -33.38 -47.24
C GLY A 23 2.47 -34.81 -47.71
N PRO A 24 1.46 -35.69 -47.82
CA PRO A 24 0.58 -35.61 -48.98
C PRO A 24 -0.90 -35.92 -48.75
N ALA A 25 -1.71 -35.38 -49.66
CA ALA A 25 -3.09 -35.75 -49.91
C ALA A 25 -3.25 -37.27 -50.11
N SER A 26 -3.91 -37.96 -49.16
CA SER A 26 -4.52 -39.30 -49.36
C SER A 26 -5.34 -39.81 -48.16
N LEU A 27 -5.95 -38.94 -47.33
CA LEU A 27 -6.72 -39.38 -46.15
C LEU A 27 -8.24 -39.13 -46.22
N TRP A 28 -8.78 -38.73 -47.38
CA TRP A 28 -10.21 -38.48 -47.56
C TRP A 28 -11.00 -39.68 -48.12
N GLU A 29 -10.57 -40.90 -47.82
CA GLU A 29 -11.32 -42.11 -48.17
C GLU A 29 -11.40 -43.07 -46.98
N THR A 30 -12.18 -42.73 -45.96
CA THR A 30 -12.96 -43.71 -45.18
C THR A 30 -14.21 -43.04 -44.56
N PRO A 31 -15.43 -43.48 -44.90
CA PRO A 31 -16.66 -42.98 -44.28
C PRO A 31 -17.06 -43.86 -43.08
N ASP A 32 -17.10 -43.27 -41.89
CA ASP A 32 -18.15 -43.46 -40.84
C ASP A 32 -17.66 -43.28 -39.40
N HIS A 33 -16.35 -43.36 -39.12
CA HIS A 33 -15.86 -43.21 -37.74
C HIS A 33 -15.53 -41.75 -37.33
N ASP A 34 -15.09 -40.92 -38.28
CA ASP A 34 -14.65 -39.55 -38.01
C ASP A 34 -15.81 -38.54 -37.89
N HIS A 35 -16.93 -38.82 -38.56
CA HIS A 35 -18.12 -37.96 -38.50
C HIS A 35 -18.77 -37.96 -37.11
N ARG A 36 -18.76 -39.10 -36.41
CA ARG A 36 -19.26 -39.19 -35.03
C ARG A 36 -18.36 -38.46 -34.06
N LEU A 37 -17.04 -38.59 -34.18
CA LEU A 37 -16.09 -37.86 -33.34
C LEU A 37 -16.18 -36.35 -33.56
N GLY A 38 -16.25 -35.90 -34.82
CA GLY A 38 -16.47 -34.49 -35.17
C GLY A 38 -17.81 -33.94 -34.65
N LEU A 39 -18.88 -34.73 -34.71
CA LEU A 39 -20.20 -34.36 -34.17
C LEU A 39 -20.20 -34.29 -32.63
N GLU A 40 -19.52 -35.21 -31.95
CA GLU A 40 -19.38 -35.19 -30.49
C GLU A 40 -18.49 -34.00 -30.04
N ILE A 41 -17.40 -33.70 -30.74
CA ILE A 41 -16.57 -32.51 -30.48
C ILE A 41 -17.40 -31.22 -30.69
N MET A 42 -18.20 -31.14 -31.75
CA MET A 42 -19.13 -30.03 -31.99
C MET A 42 -20.17 -29.89 -30.87
N LYS A 43 -20.77 -30.99 -30.41
CA LYS A 43 -21.72 -30.98 -29.29
C LYS A 43 -21.05 -30.46 -28.01
N VAL A 44 -19.83 -30.89 -27.71
CA VAL A 44 -19.06 -30.43 -26.54
C VAL A 44 -18.75 -28.94 -26.65
N LEU A 45 -18.31 -28.45 -27.82
CA LEU A 45 -18.05 -27.02 -28.05
C LEU A 45 -19.32 -26.17 -27.91
N VAL A 46 -20.45 -26.62 -28.46
CA VAL A 46 -21.75 -25.95 -28.30
C VAL A 46 -22.18 -25.96 -26.83
N LEU A 47 -21.97 -27.05 -26.11
CA LEU A 47 -22.27 -27.14 -24.68
C LEU A 47 -21.42 -26.17 -23.86
N ILE A 48 -20.11 -26.07 -24.17
CA ILE A 48 -19.20 -25.11 -23.54
C ILE A 48 -19.63 -23.67 -23.84
N LEU A 49 -20.01 -23.35 -25.08
CA LEU A 49 -20.51 -22.04 -25.48
C LEU A 49 -21.82 -21.69 -24.76
N MET A 50 -22.79 -22.61 -24.71
CA MET A 50 -24.04 -22.42 -23.98
C MET A 50 -23.77 -22.23 -22.48
N LEU A 51 -22.87 -23.00 -21.89
CA LEU A 51 -22.50 -22.86 -20.48
C LEU A 51 -21.86 -21.48 -20.22
N LYS A 52 -20.96 -21.02 -21.11
CA LYS A 52 -20.38 -19.66 -21.04
C LYS A 52 -21.46 -18.58 -21.14
N MET A 53 -22.44 -18.74 -22.04
CA MET A 53 -23.57 -17.80 -22.14
C MET A 53 -24.43 -17.78 -20.88
N VAL A 54 -24.70 -18.94 -20.27
CA VAL A 54 -25.46 -19.03 -19.01
C VAL A 54 -24.69 -18.40 -17.85
N ILE A 55 -23.38 -18.65 -17.74
CA ILE A 55 -22.52 -18.03 -16.72
C ILE A 55 -22.49 -16.51 -16.90
N SER A 56 -22.25 -16.03 -18.12
CA SER A 56 -22.23 -14.59 -18.44
C SER A 56 -23.56 -13.92 -18.12
N LYS A 57 -24.69 -14.55 -18.46
CA LYS A 57 -26.04 -14.03 -18.11
C LYS A 57 -26.27 -14.00 -16.60
N LYS A 58 -25.75 -14.97 -15.84
CA LYS A 58 -25.84 -14.99 -14.38
C LYS A 58 -25.00 -13.88 -13.74
N GLU A 59 -23.83 -13.57 -14.29
CA GLU A 59 -23.00 -12.43 -13.88
C GLU A 59 -23.65 -11.09 -14.22
N GLU A 60 -24.25 -10.98 -15.41
CA GLU A 60 -25.01 -9.79 -15.82
C GLU A 60 -26.18 -9.52 -14.85
N LEU A 61 -26.85 -10.56 -14.36
CA LEU A 61 -27.93 -10.47 -13.38
C LEU A 61 -27.47 -10.33 -11.92
N ALA A 62 -26.16 -10.31 -11.64
CA ALA A 62 -25.66 -10.23 -10.27
C ALA A 62 -26.00 -8.86 -9.63
N PRO A 63 -26.35 -8.82 -8.33
CA PRO A 63 -26.74 -7.58 -7.66
C PRO A 63 -25.75 -6.41 -7.80
N ALA A 64 -24.44 -6.70 -7.79
CA ALA A 64 -23.39 -5.70 -7.98
C ALA A 64 -23.43 -5.09 -9.39
N ALA A 65 -23.54 -5.92 -10.44
CA ALA A 65 -23.61 -5.46 -11.82
C ALA A 65 -24.90 -4.67 -12.10
N GLN A 66 -25.97 -5.01 -11.40
CA GLN A 66 -27.29 -4.38 -11.55
C GLN A 66 -27.47 -3.10 -10.71
N GLN A 67 -26.44 -2.56 -10.04
CA GLN A 67 -26.62 -1.43 -9.11
C GLN A 67 -27.28 -0.20 -9.77
N ILE A 68 -26.75 0.27 -10.90
CA ILE A 68 -27.27 1.46 -11.61
C ILE A 68 -28.63 1.16 -12.27
N VAL A 69 -28.81 -0.05 -12.80
CA VAL A 69 -30.08 -0.49 -13.39
C VAL A 69 -31.18 -0.52 -12.33
N ASN A 70 -30.89 -1.07 -11.16
CA ASN A 70 -31.78 -1.09 -10.00
C ASN A 70 -32.10 0.33 -9.51
N PHE A 71 -31.13 1.26 -9.53
CA PHE A 71 -31.39 2.66 -9.22
C PHE A 71 -32.39 3.28 -10.20
N LYS A 72 -32.20 3.08 -11.51
CA LYS A 72 -33.14 3.55 -12.55
C LYS A 72 -34.53 2.95 -12.38
N GLN A 73 -34.65 1.66 -12.03
CA GLN A 73 -35.95 1.01 -11.82
C GLN A 73 -36.68 1.50 -10.57
N LYS A 74 -35.93 1.86 -9.51
CA LYS A 74 -36.49 2.37 -8.24
C LYS A 74 -36.89 3.85 -8.29
N THR A 75 -36.47 4.57 -9.32
CA THR A 75 -36.67 6.01 -9.48
C THR A 75 -37.50 6.31 -10.73
N LYS A 76 -38.12 7.49 -10.81
CA LYS A 76 -38.88 7.93 -11.99
C LYS A 76 -38.31 9.24 -12.51
N GLY A 77 -37.73 9.22 -13.72
CA GLY A 77 -37.17 10.40 -14.36
C GLY A 77 -35.97 11.01 -13.60
N PRO A 78 -35.61 12.27 -13.87
CA PRO A 78 -34.68 13.00 -13.02
C PRO A 78 -35.22 13.07 -11.58
N ILE A 79 -34.41 12.67 -10.60
CA ILE A 79 -34.81 12.66 -9.18
C ILE A 79 -34.82 14.06 -8.54
N GLY A 80 -34.47 15.10 -9.30
CA GLY A 80 -34.42 16.49 -8.87
C GLY A 80 -33.71 17.38 -9.88
N VAL A 81 -33.75 18.69 -9.62
CA VAL A 81 -32.97 19.70 -10.37
C VAL A 81 -31.52 19.66 -9.89
N MET A 82 -30.56 19.66 -10.82
CA MET A 82 -29.13 19.74 -10.52
C MET A 82 -28.81 21.09 -9.86
N LYS A 83 -28.03 21.07 -8.79
CA LYS A 83 -27.71 22.25 -7.98
C LYS A 83 -26.22 22.28 -7.65
N THR A 84 -25.68 23.48 -7.43
CA THR A 84 -24.37 23.65 -6.80
C THR A 84 -24.41 23.20 -5.33
N SER A 85 -23.25 23.03 -4.70
CA SER A 85 -23.13 22.71 -3.27
C SER A 85 -23.82 23.74 -2.37
N GLY A 86 -23.94 25.00 -2.82
CA GLY A 86 -24.69 26.06 -2.15
C GLY A 86 -26.21 25.98 -2.33
N GLY A 87 -26.70 25.07 -3.18
CA GLY A 87 -28.13 24.84 -3.42
C GLY A 87 -28.75 25.65 -4.56
N ALA A 88 -27.96 26.44 -5.29
CA ALA A 88 -28.44 27.21 -6.45
C ALA A 88 -28.71 26.25 -7.62
N PRO A 89 -29.84 26.39 -8.34
CA PRO A 89 -30.12 25.58 -9.53
C PRO A 89 -29.08 25.85 -10.62
N ILE A 90 -28.70 24.81 -11.35
CA ILE A 90 -27.75 24.92 -12.46
C ILE A 90 -28.51 25.03 -13.77
N GLU A 91 -28.20 26.08 -14.53
CA GLU A 91 -28.78 26.31 -15.85
C GLU A 91 -28.28 25.29 -16.87
N TYR A 92 -29.16 24.91 -17.82
CA TYR A 92 -28.83 23.91 -18.84
C TYR A 92 -27.58 24.30 -19.65
N HIS A 93 -27.42 25.58 -20.00
CA HIS A 93 -26.25 26.03 -20.76
C HIS A 93 -24.95 25.81 -19.97
N ASP A 94 -24.94 26.14 -18.68
CA ASP A 94 -23.73 26.06 -17.85
C ASP A 94 -23.34 24.61 -17.53
N ALA A 95 -24.29 23.68 -17.59
CA ALA A 95 -24.06 22.24 -17.46
C ALA A 95 -23.51 21.57 -18.73
N ASN A 96 -23.75 22.14 -19.92
CA ASN A 96 -23.51 21.45 -21.19
C ASN A 96 -22.44 22.11 -22.08
N ASN A 97 -22.23 23.43 -21.97
CA ASN A 97 -21.27 24.12 -22.84
C ASN A 97 -20.59 25.31 -22.16
N THR A 98 -19.27 25.33 -22.19
CA THR A 98 -18.43 26.43 -21.69
C THR A 98 -17.63 27.12 -22.79
N LEU A 99 -17.72 26.66 -24.04
CA LEU A 99 -17.03 27.26 -25.16
C LEU A 99 -17.52 28.71 -25.36
N ASP A 100 -16.62 29.59 -25.82
CA ASP A 100 -16.84 31.04 -26.01
C ASP A 100 -17.09 31.87 -24.74
N LYS A 101 -17.01 31.25 -23.54
CA LYS A 101 -17.10 31.94 -22.25
C LYS A 101 -15.86 31.68 -21.39
N PRO A 102 -15.39 32.65 -20.57
CA PRO A 102 -14.34 32.39 -19.59
C PRO A 102 -14.78 31.34 -18.57
N LEU A 103 -14.03 30.24 -18.46
CA LEU A 103 -14.39 29.08 -17.63
C LEU A 103 -14.54 29.40 -16.13
N TYR A 104 -13.78 30.37 -15.63
CA TYR A 104 -13.85 30.81 -14.23
C TYR A 104 -15.14 31.58 -13.88
N LEU A 105 -15.99 31.89 -14.87
CA LEU A 105 -17.32 32.44 -14.62
C LEU A 105 -18.39 31.35 -14.50
N ASN A 106 -18.05 30.08 -14.79
CA ASN A 106 -18.96 28.96 -14.61
C ASN A 106 -18.86 28.42 -13.16
N GLU A 107 -19.81 28.83 -12.32
CA GLU A 107 -19.87 28.41 -10.91
C GLU A 107 -20.00 26.90 -10.74
N TYR A 108 -20.73 26.22 -11.63
CA TYR A 108 -20.87 24.76 -11.60
C TYR A 108 -19.52 24.06 -11.83
N TYR A 109 -18.75 24.50 -12.81
CA TYR A 109 -17.41 23.96 -13.06
C TYR A 109 -16.51 24.17 -11.85
N ILE A 110 -16.47 25.39 -11.28
CA ILE A 110 -15.64 25.70 -10.10
C ILE A 110 -16.03 24.82 -8.91
N ASP A 111 -17.32 24.73 -8.61
CA ASP A 111 -17.84 23.89 -7.51
C ASP A 111 -17.47 22.41 -7.72
N SER A 112 -17.72 21.88 -8.93
CA SER A 112 -17.44 20.48 -9.27
C SER A 112 -15.94 20.15 -9.23
N ILE A 113 -15.08 20.96 -9.87
CA ILE A 113 -13.65 20.64 -9.97
C ILE A 113 -12.96 20.80 -8.61
N THR A 114 -13.36 21.81 -7.82
CA THR A 114 -12.78 22.01 -6.49
C THR A 114 -13.22 20.92 -5.51
N HIS A 115 -14.42 20.38 -5.64
CA HIS A 115 -14.82 19.19 -4.86
C HIS A 115 -14.07 17.94 -5.31
N PHE A 116 -14.05 17.65 -6.62
CA PHE A 116 -13.47 16.44 -7.20
C PHE A 116 -12.02 16.20 -6.75
N VAL A 117 -11.18 17.23 -6.78
CA VAL A 117 -9.77 17.12 -6.38
C VAL A 117 -9.56 16.88 -4.88
N ARG A 118 -10.64 16.89 -4.07
CA ARG A 118 -10.65 16.66 -2.61
C ARG A 118 -11.38 15.38 -2.20
N GLU A 119 -11.82 14.55 -3.15
CA GLU A 119 -12.57 13.32 -2.83
C GLU A 119 -11.72 12.25 -2.15
N LYS A 120 -10.44 12.12 -2.54
CA LYS A 120 -9.51 11.18 -1.92
C LYS A 120 -9.05 11.68 -0.55
N ARG A 121 -9.02 10.76 0.42
CA ARG A 121 -8.48 10.96 1.77
C ARG A 121 -7.37 9.95 2.03
N PRO A 122 -6.55 10.17 3.08
CA PRO A 122 -5.64 9.12 3.52
C PRO A 122 -6.40 7.81 3.72
N GLU A 123 -5.88 6.72 3.19
CA GLU A 123 -6.40 5.39 3.48
C GLU A 123 -5.92 4.91 4.85
N ARG A 124 -6.35 3.71 5.27
CA ARG A 124 -5.77 3.12 6.47
C ARG A 124 -4.37 2.61 6.11
N ILE A 125 -3.37 2.94 6.91
CA ILE A 125 -1.97 2.53 6.67
C ILE A 125 -1.81 1.00 6.58
N VAL A 126 -2.64 0.27 7.32
CA VAL A 126 -2.85 -1.17 7.20
C VAL A 126 -4.34 -1.41 7.04
N HIS A 127 -4.72 -2.51 6.41
CA HIS A 127 -6.11 -2.84 6.14
C HIS A 127 -6.85 -1.83 5.26
N ALA A 128 -6.15 -1.26 4.25
CA ALA A 128 -6.72 -0.31 3.29
C ALA A 128 -7.86 -0.94 2.47
N LYS A 129 -7.55 -1.98 1.69
CA LYS A 129 -8.50 -2.75 0.86
C LYS A 129 -9.49 -3.53 1.71
N ALA A 130 -10.78 -3.36 1.44
CA ALA A 130 -11.83 -3.95 2.28
C ALA A 130 -13.21 -4.04 1.63
N ALA A 131 -14.01 -4.95 2.17
CA ALA A 131 -15.45 -4.95 2.03
C ALA A 131 -16.12 -4.75 3.40
N GLY A 132 -17.39 -4.39 3.41
CA GLY A 132 -18.14 -4.32 4.65
C GLY A 132 -19.63 -4.39 4.42
N ALA A 133 -20.34 -4.72 5.49
CA ALA A 133 -21.78 -4.90 5.49
C ALA A 133 -22.35 -4.63 6.88
N PHE A 134 -23.68 -4.55 6.94
CA PHE A 134 -24.44 -4.30 8.16
C PHE A 134 -25.37 -5.47 8.45
N GLY A 135 -25.80 -5.56 9.70
CA GLY A 135 -26.84 -6.50 10.10
C GLY A 135 -27.07 -6.46 11.60
N TYR A 136 -27.10 -7.63 12.23
CA TYR A 136 -27.31 -7.73 13.67
C TYR A 136 -26.54 -8.89 14.30
N PHE A 137 -26.26 -8.75 15.59
CA PHE A 137 -25.87 -9.82 16.48
C PHE A 137 -27.07 -10.23 17.34
N LYS A 138 -27.40 -11.52 17.36
CA LYS A 138 -28.47 -12.11 18.15
C LYS A 138 -27.90 -13.01 19.23
N VAL A 139 -28.21 -12.74 20.49
CA VAL A 139 -27.85 -13.64 21.61
C VAL A 139 -28.64 -14.94 21.48
N THR A 140 -27.98 -16.08 21.62
CA THR A 140 -28.62 -17.41 21.59
C THR A 140 -28.44 -18.18 22.89
N HIS A 141 -27.42 -17.85 23.68
CA HIS A 141 -27.13 -18.50 24.96
C HIS A 141 -26.86 -17.44 26.02
N ASP A 142 -27.28 -17.72 27.25
CA ASP A 142 -27.02 -16.84 28.38
C ASP A 142 -25.55 -16.96 28.82
N ILE A 143 -24.91 -15.80 29.00
CA ILE A 143 -23.55 -15.67 29.54
C ILE A 143 -23.48 -14.63 30.69
N SER A 144 -24.61 -14.33 31.31
CA SER A 144 -24.74 -13.37 32.41
C SER A 144 -23.99 -13.79 33.68
N ASP A 145 -23.60 -15.06 33.77
CA ASP A 145 -22.71 -15.60 34.80
C ASP A 145 -21.29 -15.01 34.74
N ILE A 146 -20.83 -14.59 33.56
CA ILE A 146 -19.47 -14.05 33.36
C ILE A 146 -19.42 -12.61 32.85
N CYS A 147 -20.49 -12.08 32.24
CA CYS A 147 -20.48 -10.75 31.64
C CYS A 147 -21.80 -10.01 31.85
N LYS A 148 -21.73 -8.77 32.35
CA LYS A 148 -22.91 -7.89 32.56
C LYS A 148 -23.25 -6.99 31.38
N ALA A 149 -22.48 -7.04 30.30
CA ALA A 149 -22.64 -6.11 29.19
C ALA A 149 -24.02 -6.22 28.53
N SER A 150 -24.66 -5.07 28.30
CA SER A 150 -26.06 -5.00 27.83
C SER A 150 -26.33 -5.77 26.54
N LEU A 151 -25.37 -5.88 25.62
CA LEU A 151 -25.52 -6.65 24.39
C LEU A 151 -25.74 -8.16 24.61
N PHE A 152 -25.38 -8.70 25.78
CA PHE A 152 -25.55 -10.11 26.15
C PHE A 152 -26.70 -10.35 27.14
N SER A 153 -27.45 -9.31 27.50
CA SER A 153 -28.40 -9.31 28.62
C SER A 153 -29.58 -10.29 28.53
N ALA A 154 -29.98 -10.71 27.31
CA ALA A 154 -31.10 -11.61 27.13
C ALA A 154 -30.96 -12.45 25.87
N VAL A 155 -31.25 -13.75 25.98
CA VAL A 155 -31.38 -14.64 24.82
C VAL A 155 -32.47 -14.09 23.89
N GLY A 156 -32.15 -14.00 22.59
CA GLY A 156 -33.02 -13.42 21.58
C GLY A 156 -32.81 -11.92 21.33
N LYS A 157 -32.12 -11.20 22.22
CA LYS A 157 -31.79 -9.78 22.01
C LYS A 157 -30.99 -9.61 20.71
N LYS A 158 -31.39 -8.63 19.89
CA LYS A 158 -30.69 -8.22 18.68
C LYS A 158 -30.01 -6.88 18.88
N THR A 159 -28.72 -6.82 18.57
CA THR A 159 -27.91 -5.60 18.59
C THR A 159 -27.46 -5.29 17.16
N PRO A 160 -27.73 -4.11 16.60
CA PRO A 160 -27.25 -3.76 15.27
C PRO A 160 -25.72 -3.78 15.20
N VAL A 161 -25.20 -4.16 14.04
CA VAL A 161 -23.74 -4.24 13.82
C VAL A 161 -23.31 -3.66 12.48
N ALA A 162 -22.06 -3.20 12.44
CA ALA A 162 -21.32 -2.94 11.23
C ALA A 162 -20.08 -3.83 11.22
N ALA A 163 -19.88 -4.57 10.12
CA ALA A 163 -18.74 -5.44 9.92
C ALA A 163 -17.88 -4.95 8.75
N ARG A 164 -16.56 -5.05 8.89
CA ARG A 164 -15.58 -4.76 7.85
C ARG A 164 -14.53 -5.84 7.80
N PHE A 165 -14.33 -6.38 6.61
CA PHE A 165 -13.34 -7.38 6.30
C PHE A 165 -12.32 -6.79 5.35
N SER A 166 -11.04 -7.11 5.55
CA SER A 166 -9.96 -6.44 4.82
C SER A 166 -8.75 -7.31 4.67
N LEU A 167 -7.90 -7.03 3.68
CA LEU A 167 -6.52 -7.53 3.66
C LEU A 167 -5.71 -6.84 4.76
N ALA A 168 -4.52 -7.32 5.12
CA ALA A 168 -3.66 -6.60 6.06
C ALA A 168 -2.81 -5.57 5.31
N ASN A 169 -2.14 -5.98 4.24
CA ASN A 169 -1.15 -5.16 3.55
C ASN A 169 -1.26 -5.19 2.02
N THR A 170 -1.95 -6.18 1.47
CA THR A 170 -2.06 -6.37 0.01
C THR A 170 -3.23 -5.61 -0.60
N GLU A 171 -3.21 -5.45 -1.94
CA GLU A 171 -4.16 -4.61 -2.68
C GLU A 171 -5.29 -5.42 -3.35
N THR A 172 -5.18 -6.76 -3.41
CA THR A 172 -6.13 -7.62 -4.12
C THR A 172 -6.72 -8.73 -3.26
N ASP A 173 -8.03 -8.96 -3.41
CA ASP A 173 -8.83 -9.72 -2.43
C ASP A 173 -8.41 -11.19 -2.26
N THR A 174 -7.75 -11.80 -3.25
CA THR A 174 -7.26 -13.19 -3.22
C THR A 174 -5.76 -13.32 -2.92
N SER A 175 -5.07 -12.23 -2.56
CA SER A 175 -3.68 -12.28 -2.12
C SER A 175 -3.51 -13.11 -0.83
N ARG A 176 -2.35 -13.79 -0.69
CA ARG A 176 -1.99 -14.50 0.54
C ARG A 176 -1.66 -13.50 1.63
N ASP A 177 -2.54 -13.38 2.62
CA ASP A 177 -2.46 -12.34 3.65
C ASP A 177 -3.34 -12.69 4.86
N ALA A 178 -3.08 -12.07 6.00
CA ALA A 178 -4.06 -12.05 7.08
C ALA A 178 -5.28 -11.22 6.66
N ARG A 179 -6.47 -11.63 7.13
CA ARG A 179 -7.70 -10.87 6.90
C ARG A 179 -8.15 -10.19 8.19
N GLY A 180 -8.38 -8.88 8.13
CA GLY A 180 -9.08 -8.12 9.16
C GLY A 180 -10.51 -8.62 9.31
N PHE A 181 -10.96 -8.77 10.55
CA PHE A 181 -12.33 -9.16 10.91
C PHE A 181 -12.82 -8.20 12.00
N ALA A 182 -13.31 -7.03 11.59
CA ALA A 182 -13.72 -5.98 12.50
C ALA A 182 -15.25 -5.91 12.61
N ILE A 183 -15.78 -5.88 13.85
CA ILE A 183 -17.20 -5.70 14.15
C ILE A 183 -17.38 -4.58 15.15
N LYS A 184 -18.35 -3.72 14.88
CA LYS A 184 -18.88 -2.69 15.77
C LYS A 184 -20.29 -3.08 16.16
N PHE A 185 -20.55 -3.15 17.45
CA PHE A 185 -21.87 -3.39 18.03
C PHE A 185 -22.41 -2.05 18.53
N TYR A 186 -23.55 -1.62 18.00
CA TYR A 186 -24.22 -0.39 18.45
C TYR A 186 -25.10 -0.74 19.66
N THR A 187 -24.52 -0.71 20.87
CA THR A 187 -25.23 -1.07 22.11
C THR A 187 -25.88 0.15 22.76
N GLU A 188 -26.78 -0.08 23.71
CA GLU A 188 -27.41 0.97 24.51
C GLU A 188 -26.42 1.64 25.48
N GLU A 189 -25.30 0.98 25.78
CA GLU A 189 -24.21 1.47 26.64
C GLU A 189 -23.05 2.09 25.85
N GLY A 190 -23.26 2.32 24.55
CA GLY A 190 -22.25 2.85 23.63
C GLY A 190 -21.81 1.82 22.59
N ASN A 191 -20.85 2.19 21.74
CA ASN A 191 -20.30 1.26 20.77
C ASN A 191 -19.33 0.30 21.48
N PHE A 192 -19.46 -1.00 21.21
CA PHE A 192 -18.43 -1.99 21.52
C PHE A 192 -17.77 -2.43 20.21
N ASP A 193 -16.44 -2.38 20.13
CA ASP A 193 -15.72 -2.77 18.92
C ASP A 193 -14.79 -3.96 19.19
N ILE A 194 -14.88 -4.97 18.33
CA ILE A 194 -13.88 -6.02 18.20
C ILE A 194 -13.15 -5.80 16.89
N ALA A 195 -11.89 -5.37 16.95
CA ALA A 195 -11.01 -5.32 15.79
C ALA A 195 -10.18 -6.61 15.76
N GLY A 196 -10.71 -7.64 15.11
CA GLY A 196 -10.11 -8.98 15.05
C GLY A 196 -9.36 -9.28 13.76
N LEU A 197 -8.90 -10.53 13.65
CA LEU A 197 -8.33 -11.13 12.44
C LEU A 197 -9.02 -12.46 12.13
N ASN A 198 -8.81 -13.01 10.93
CA ASN A 198 -9.16 -14.39 10.60
C ASN A 198 -8.25 -15.44 11.24
N PHE A 199 -7.23 -15.03 11.97
CA PHE A 199 -6.36 -15.89 12.76
C PHE A 199 -6.55 -15.64 14.26
N PRO A 200 -6.45 -16.69 15.11
CA PRO A 200 -6.72 -16.60 16.55
C PRO A 200 -5.58 -15.96 17.38
N MET A 201 -4.60 -15.37 16.71
CA MET A 201 -3.32 -14.91 17.27
C MET A 201 -2.80 -13.69 16.50
N PHE A 202 -1.74 -13.08 17.02
CA PHE A 202 -0.96 -12.04 16.35
C PHE A 202 0.48 -12.48 16.12
N ALA A 203 1.22 -11.73 15.30
CA ALA A 203 2.58 -12.08 14.89
C ALA A 203 3.65 -11.87 15.97
N PHE A 204 3.38 -11.02 16.96
CA PHE A 204 4.34 -10.71 18.02
C PHE A 204 3.59 -10.24 19.26
N LYS A 205 4.24 -10.40 20.40
CA LYS A 205 3.69 -10.03 21.71
C LYS A 205 4.03 -8.60 22.11
N ASP A 206 5.14 -8.06 21.61
CA ASP A 206 5.56 -6.69 21.90
C ASP A 206 5.11 -5.71 20.80
N PRO A 207 4.27 -4.71 21.09
CA PRO A 207 3.81 -3.75 20.11
C PRO A 207 4.92 -2.88 19.50
N LEU A 208 6.12 -2.80 20.09
CA LEU A 208 7.26 -2.09 19.52
C LEU A 208 7.62 -2.63 18.12
N LEU A 209 7.41 -3.93 17.91
CA LEU A 209 7.67 -4.58 16.63
C LEU A 209 6.65 -4.20 15.54
N PHE A 210 5.48 -3.64 15.90
CA PHE A 210 4.41 -3.37 14.95
C PHE A 210 4.81 -2.40 13.83
N THR A 211 5.46 -1.28 14.17
CA THR A 211 5.81 -0.29 13.14
C THR A 211 6.86 -0.80 12.18
N THR A 212 7.80 -1.62 12.66
CA THR A 212 8.83 -2.23 11.82
C THR A 212 8.22 -3.32 10.96
N PHE A 213 7.41 -4.20 11.54
CA PHE A 213 6.67 -5.23 10.80
C PHE A 213 5.78 -4.62 9.72
N ALA A 214 4.96 -3.63 10.04
CA ALA A 214 4.07 -3.00 9.07
C ALA A 214 4.85 -2.43 7.87
N ARG A 215 6.02 -1.83 8.12
CA ARG A 215 6.90 -1.32 7.04
C ARG A 215 7.47 -2.43 6.16
N THR A 216 7.76 -3.61 6.71
CA THR A 216 8.28 -4.74 5.89
C THR A 216 7.23 -5.29 4.94
N GLN A 217 5.96 -5.01 5.20
CA GLN A 217 4.83 -5.36 4.35
C GLN A 217 4.43 -4.23 3.39
N THR A 218 5.10 -3.07 3.46
CA THR A 218 4.95 -1.97 2.50
C THR A 218 6.03 -2.03 1.42
N ARG A 219 5.95 -1.11 0.47
CA ARG A 219 6.89 -1.00 -0.64
C ARG A 219 8.25 -0.48 -0.16
N ASN A 220 9.33 -1.03 -0.71
CA ASN A 220 10.69 -0.54 -0.51
C ASN A 220 10.75 0.96 -0.84
N PRO A 221 11.36 1.80 0.02
CA PRO A 221 11.29 3.25 -0.12
C PRO A 221 12.02 3.81 -1.36
N ALA A 222 13.01 3.09 -1.89
CA ALA A 222 13.76 3.53 -3.07
C ALA A 222 13.09 3.06 -4.37
N THR A 223 12.61 1.82 -4.40
CA THR A 223 12.10 1.20 -5.64
C THR A 223 10.58 1.26 -5.77
N ASN A 224 9.87 1.50 -4.66
CA ASN A 224 8.41 1.41 -4.57
C ASN A 224 7.87 0.00 -4.96
N LEU A 225 8.68 -1.04 -4.81
CA LEU A 225 8.33 -2.45 -5.07
C LEU A 225 8.16 -3.24 -3.77
N ILE A 226 7.43 -4.35 -3.84
CA ILE A 226 7.42 -5.34 -2.76
C ILE A 226 8.80 -6.01 -2.72
N ASP A 227 9.35 -6.18 -1.52
CA ASP A 227 10.71 -6.66 -1.32
C ASP A 227 10.72 -7.87 -0.37
N GLY A 228 11.05 -9.04 -0.92
CA GLY A 228 11.14 -10.28 -0.15
C GLY A 228 12.20 -10.23 0.95
N ASN A 229 13.29 -9.48 0.74
CA ASN A 229 14.35 -9.34 1.74
C ASN A 229 13.84 -8.60 2.97
N MET A 230 13.07 -7.52 2.79
CA MET A 230 12.51 -6.76 3.91
C MET A 230 11.63 -7.63 4.81
N MET A 231 10.75 -8.44 4.22
CA MET A 231 9.90 -9.34 4.98
C MET A 231 10.70 -10.45 5.67
N TRP A 232 11.51 -11.20 4.91
CA TRP A 232 12.20 -12.37 5.45
C TRP A 232 13.32 -12.02 6.44
N ASP A 233 13.96 -10.87 6.31
CA ASP A 233 14.91 -10.37 7.32
C ASP A 233 14.19 -10.11 8.65
N PHE A 234 13.06 -9.40 8.62
CA PHE A 234 12.26 -9.20 9.84
C PHE A 234 11.79 -10.51 10.45
N LEU A 235 11.25 -11.44 9.65
CA LEU A 235 10.76 -12.72 10.17
C LEU A 235 11.90 -13.51 10.82
N THR A 236 13.05 -13.64 10.13
CA THR A 236 14.17 -14.43 10.64
C THR A 236 14.83 -13.84 11.88
N LEU A 237 14.72 -12.53 12.10
CA LEU A 237 15.16 -11.87 13.33
C LEU A 237 14.10 -11.89 14.45
N ASN A 238 12.85 -12.22 14.14
CA ASN A 238 11.72 -12.24 15.08
C ASN A 238 10.98 -13.59 15.02
N PRO A 239 11.59 -14.68 15.52
CA PRO A 239 11.06 -16.04 15.37
C PRO A 239 9.68 -16.28 16.00
N GLU A 240 9.22 -15.42 16.92
CA GLU A 240 7.86 -15.46 17.49
C GLU A 240 6.75 -15.33 16.42
N SER A 241 7.06 -14.71 15.29
CA SER A 241 6.15 -14.54 14.16
C SER A 241 5.89 -15.83 13.38
N PHE A 242 6.77 -16.82 13.44
CA PHE A 242 6.67 -17.98 12.55
C PHE A 242 5.38 -18.76 12.75
N TYR A 243 4.80 -18.79 13.95
CA TYR A 243 3.58 -19.55 14.18
C TYR A 243 2.39 -19.04 13.34
N ILE A 244 2.15 -17.73 13.32
CA ILE A 244 1.10 -17.17 12.46
C ILE A 244 1.48 -17.30 10.98
N PHE A 245 2.76 -17.21 10.63
CA PHE A 245 3.20 -17.36 9.24
C PHE A 245 3.04 -18.80 8.72
N LEU A 246 3.12 -19.84 9.55
CA LEU A 246 2.69 -21.18 9.15
C LEU A 246 1.21 -21.22 8.77
N LEU A 247 0.36 -20.45 9.45
CA LEU A 247 -1.07 -20.36 9.11
C LEU A 247 -1.31 -19.53 7.83
N ILE A 248 -0.53 -18.46 7.63
CA ILE A 248 -0.57 -17.61 6.43
C ILE A 248 -0.05 -18.36 5.20
N PHE A 249 1.05 -19.10 5.30
CA PHE A 249 1.55 -19.94 4.20
C PHE A 249 0.74 -21.25 4.03
N GLY A 250 -0.02 -21.65 5.05
CA GLY A 250 -0.99 -22.73 4.94
C GLY A 250 -2.22 -22.36 4.10
N SER A 251 -3.19 -23.28 4.03
CA SER A 251 -4.42 -23.09 3.25
C SER A 251 -5.21 -21.84 3.70
N ARG A 252 -5.18 -21.50 4.99
CA ARG A 252 -5.96 -20.40 5.57
C ARG A 252 -5.50 -18.99 5.19
N GLY A 253 -4.34 -18.86 4.54
CA GLY A 253 -3.84 -17.56 4.05
C GLY A 253 -4.62 -16.98 2.88
N ILE A 254 -5.44 -17.78 2.20
CA ILE A 254 -6.28 -17.32 1.08
C ILE A 254 -7.70 -17.89 1.25
N PRO A 255 -8.54 -17.28 2.11
CA PRO A 255 -9.93 -17.69 2.22
C PRO A 255 -10.68 -17.48 0.89
N ASP A 256 -11.64 -18.37 0.61
CA ASP A 256 -12.54 -18.22 -0.54
C ASP A 256 -13.63 -17.19 -0.20
N GLY A 257 -13.31 -15.91 -0.40
CA GLY A 257 -14.18 -14.81 0.00
C GLY A 257 -14.27 -14.62 1.52
N TYR A 258 -14.85 -13.48 1.94
CA TYR A 258 -14.92 -13.14 3.36
C TYR A 258 -15.91 -14.03 4.15
N ARG A 259 -16.90 -14.63 3.48
CA ARG A 259 -17.98 -15.40 4.14
C ARG A 259 -17.52 -16.77 4.65
N HIS A 260 -16.39 -17.27 4.15
CA HIS A 260 -15.84 -18.59 4.46
C HIS A 260 -14.63 -18.54 5.39
N MET A 261 -14.34 -17.39 5.99
CA MET A 261 -13.27 -17.28 6.99
C MET A 261 -13.83 -17.18 8.41
N PRO A 262 -13.17 -17.79 9.41
CA PRO A 262 -13.43 -17.48 10.80
C PRO A 262 -12.95 -16.07 11.14
N GLY A 263 -13.46 -15.54 12.25
CA GLY A 263 -13.00 -14.30 12.86
C GLY A 263 -12.64 -14.52 14.32
N TYR A 264 -11.61 -13.86 14.81
CA TYR A 264 -11.14 -13.99 16.18
C TYR A 264 -10.79 -12.63 16.75
N SER A 265 -11.05 -12.44 18.04
CA SER A 265 -10.66 -11.22 18.75
C SER A 265 -9.15 -11.08 18.97
N ILE A 266 -8.38 -12.16 18.76
CA ILE A 266 -6.95 -12.33 19.11
C ILE A 266 -6.75 -12.39 20.63
N HIS A 267 -7.13 -11.30 21.30
CA HIS A 267 -6.82 -11.05 22.70
C HIS A 267 -7.72 -11.85 23.64
N THR A 268 -7.18 -12.13 24.84
CA THR A 268 -7.91 -12.66 25.99
C THR A 268 -8.47 -11.49 26.80
N TYR A 269 -9.77 -11.23 26.68
CA TYR A 269 -10.47 -10.13 27.35
C TYR A 269 -10.81 -10.49 28.80
N GLU A 270 -10.76 -9.52 29.71
CA GLU A 270 -11.38 -9.60 31.03
C GLU A 270 -12.86 -9.18 30.94
N LEU A 271 -13.74 -10.09 31.34
CA LEU A 271 -15.19 -9.91 31.45
C LEU A 271 -15.58 -9.84 32.93
N VAL A 272 -16.60 -9.04 33.22
CA VAL A 272 -17.09 -8.81 34.58
C VAL A 272 -18.60 -9.03 34.63
N ASN A 273 -19.04 -9.89 35.55
CA ASN A 273 -20.45 -10.16 35.77
C ASN A 273 -21.12 -9.12 36.69
N LYS A 274 -22.43 -9.23 36.90
CA LYS A 274 -23.20 -8.27 37.71
C LYS A 274 -22.79 -8.23 39.19
N PHE A 275 -22.07 -9.24 39.66
CA PHE A 275 -21.59 -9.34 41.05
C PHE A 275 -20.15 -8.84 41.22
N GLY A 276 -19.49 -8.42 40.13
CA GLY A 276 -18.07 -8.03 40.14
C GLY A 276 -17.09 -9.20 39.98
N GLY A 277 -17.60 -10.42 39.72
CA GLY A 277 -16.78 -11.59 39.42
C GLY A 277 -16.11 -11.47 38.05
N LYS A 278 -14.84 -11.86 37.98
CA LYS A 278 -14.01 -11.76 36.77
C LYS A 278 -13.88 -13.11 36.07
N SER A 279 -13.94 -13.08 34.75
CA SER A 279 -13.60 -14.22 33.89
C SER A 279 -12.83 -13.72 32.68
N PHE A 280 -12.07 -14.59 32.04
CA PHE A 280 -11.27 -14.23 30.87
C PHE A 280 -11.79 -14.96 29.65
N ALA A 281 -11.84 -14.30 28.50
CA ALA A 281 -12.40 -14.92 27.31
C ALA A 281 -11.74 -14.48 25.99
N ARG A 282 -11.63 -15.42 25.05
CA ARG A 282 -11.35 -15.14 23.63
C ARG A 282 -12.62 -15.33 22.81
N PHE A 283 -12.88 -14.45 21.86
CA PHE A 283 -14.07 -14.50 21.00
C PHE A 283 -13.74 -15.15 19.66
N HIS A 284 -14.59 -16.10 19.24
CA HIS A 284 -14.45 -16.91 18.03
C HIS A 284 -15.74 -16.81 17.20
N PHE A 285 -15.68 -16.18 16.05
CA PHE A 285 -16.75 -16.11 15.06
C PHE A 285 -16.55 -17.22 14.04
N ILE A 286 -17.33 -18.30 14.14
CA ILE A 286 -17.22 -19.46 13.25
C ILE A 286 -18.20 -19.28 12.08
N PRO A 287 -17.75 -19.34 10.81
CA PRO A 287 -18.63 -19.09 9.67
C PRO A 287 -19.67 -20.20 9.56
N ASP A 288 -20.95 -19.82 9.50
CA ASP A 288 -22.05 -20.78 9.35
C ASP A 288 -21.99 -21.48 7.96
N ALA A 289 -21.37 -20.83 6.97
CA ALA A 289 -21.15 -21.37 5.62
C ALA A 289 -19.94 -22.34 5.51
N GLY A 290 -19.27 -22.63 6.64
CA GLY A 290 -18.07 -23.46 6.69
C GLY A 290 -16.80 -22.73 6.23
N ILE A 291 -15.65 -23.30 6.60
CA ILE A 291 -14.34 -22.77 6.23
C ILE A 291 -13.95 -23.28 4.84
N LYS A 292 -13.63 -22.37 3.92
CA LYS A 292 -13.16 -22.68 2.56
C LYS A 292 -12.01 -21.75 2.18
N ASN A 293 -11.06 -22.29 1.43
CA ASN A 293 -9.86 -21.58 1.01
C ASN A 293 -9.56 -21.89 -0.47
N LEU A 294 -8.87 -20.96 -1.13
CA LEU A 294 -8.38 -21.11 -2.49
C LEU A 294 -6.97 -21.70 -2.49
N LEU A 295 -6.66 -22.48 -3.52
CA LEU A 295 -5.27 -22.84 -3.82
C LEU A 295 -4.53 -21.62 -4.40
N THR A 296 -3.21 -21.59 -4.28
CA THR A 296 -2.39 -20.45 -4.73
C THR A 296 -2.59 -20.16 -6.22
N GLU A 297 -2.60 -21.20 -7.06
CA GLU A 297 -2.75 -21.09 -8.50
C GLU A 297 -4.13 -20.54 -8.88
N GLN A 298 -5.19 -21.07 -8.25
CA GLN A 298 -6.56 -20.58 -8.42
C GLN A 298 -6.69 -19.11 -8.00
N ALA A 299 -6.05 -18.75 -6.89
CA ALA A 299 -6.07 -17.39 -6.38
C ALA A 299 -5.38 -16.41 -7.32
N MET A 300 -4.27 -16.82 -7.94
CA MET A 300 -3.54 -16.03 -8.95
C MET A 300 -4.39 -15.80 -10.21
N GLU A 301 -5.06 -16.84 -10.71
CA GLU A 301 -5.96 -16.74 -11.87
C GLU A 301 -7.12 -15.77 -11.58
N ILE A 302 -7.80 -15.94 -10.44
CA ILE A 302 -8.89 -15.04 -10.02
C ILE A 302 -8.37 -13.62 -9.88
N ASN A 303 -7.18 -13.44 -9.28
CA ASN A 303 -6.60 -12.11 -9.08
C ASN A 303 -6.38 -11.35 -10.39
N GLY A 304 -6.00 -12.06 -11.46
CA GLY A 304 -5.80 -11.46 -12.78
C GLY A 304 -7.10 -10.99 -13.46
N VAL A 305 -8.26 -11.52 -13.04
CA VAL A 305 -9.56 -11.24 -13.67
C VAL A 305 -10.47 -10.39 -12.78
N ASP A 306 -10.50 -10.64 -11.47
CA ASP A 306 -11.34 -9.95 -10.50
C ASP A 306 -10.57 -9.65 -9.19
N PRO A 307 -9.79 -8.56 -9.14
CA PRO A 307 -9.06 -8.17 -7.92
C PRO A 307 -10.00 -7.77 -6.75
N ASP A 308 -11.30 -7.66 -7.00
CA ASP A 308 -12.37 -7.35 -6.04
C ASP A 308 -13.23 -8.58 -5.67
N TYR A 309 -12.73 -9.80 -5.93
CA TYR A 309 -13.48 -11.05 -5.79
C TYR A 309 -14.26 -11.18 -4.47
N ALA A 310 -13.59 -11.01 -3.32
CA ALA A 310 -14.21 -11.20 -2.01
C ALA A 310 -15.23 -10.10 -1.69
N THR A 311 -14.98 -8.88 -2.17
CA THR A 311 -15.89 -7.74 -2.08
C THR A 311 -17.15 -7.97 -2.91
N ARG A 312 -16.98 -8.44 -4.15
CA ARG A 312 -18.07 -8.79 -5.06
C ARG A 312 -18.89 -9.95 -4.53
N ASP A 313 -18.25 -10.99 -4.03
CA ASP A 313 -18.91 -12.15 -3.39
C ASP A 313 -19.82 -11.70 -2.23
N LEU A 314 -19.28 -10.92 -1.28
CA LEU A 314 -20.05 -10.44 -0.12
C LEU A 314 -21.26 -9.60 -0.55
N TYR A 315 -21.04 -8.64 -1.45
CA TYR A 315 -22.12 -7.76 -1.93
C TYR A 315 -23.22 -8.54 -2.63
N ASN A 316 -22.82 -9.47 -3.51
CA ASN A 316 -23.76 -10.28 -4.28
C ASN A 316 -24.51 -11.30 -3.42
N ALA A 317 -23.87 -11.91 -2.42
CA ALA A 317 -24.52 -12.83 -1.50
C ALA A 317 -25.66 -12.13 -0.75
N ILE A 318 -25.36 -10.98 -0.14
CA ILE A 318 -26.37 -10.17 0.57
C ILE A 318 -27.46 -9.68 -0.39
N GLY A 319 -27.08 -9.21 -1.58
CA GLY A 319 -28.04 -8.72 -2.58
C GLY A 319 -29.02 -9.79 -3.10
N ARG A 320 -28.67 -11.08 -2.98
CA ARG A 320 -29.54 -12.22 -3.32
C ARG A 320 -30.32 -12.77 -2.12
N GLY A 321 -30.13 -12.23 -0.92
CA GLY A 321 -30.71 -12.79 0.31
C GLY A 321 -29.95 -13.99 0.90
N ASP A 322 -28.78 -14.33 0.35
CA ASP A 322 -27.85 -15.33 0.91
C ASP A 322 -26.99 -14.66 1.99
N PHE A 323 -27.63 -14.35 3.13
CA PHE A 323 -27.03 -13.56 4.19
C PHE A 323 -25.94 -14.35 4.92
N PRO A 324 -24.66 -13.91 4.88
CA PRO A 324 -23.61 -14.60 5.62
C PRO A 324 -23.82 -14.43 7.12
N GLY A 325 -23.53 -15.52 7.84
CA GLY A 325 -23.63 -15.58 9.29
C GLY A 325 -22.42 -16.23 9.94
N TRP A 326 -22.17 -15.84 11.19
CA TRP A 326 -21.15 -16.46 12.03
C TRP A 326 -21.74 -16.76 13.40
N THR A 327 -21.50 -17.98 13.89
CA THR A 327 -21.81 -18.34 15.27
C THR A 327 -20.68 -17.86 16.18
N LEU A 328 -21.00 -16.92 17.08
CA LEU A 328 -20.08 -16.47 18.12
C LEU A 328 -20.00 -17.52 19.23
N LYS A 329 -18.77 -17.98 19.50
CA LYS A 329 -18.40 -18.80 20.64
C LYS A 329 -17.25 -18.15 21.40
N ILE A 330 -17.07 -18.53 22.65
CA ILE A 330 -15.99 -18.05 23.50
C ILE A 330 -15.28 -19.22 24.19
N GLN A 331 -13.95 -19.12 24.33
CA GLN A 331 -13.22 -19.91 25.33
C GLN A 331 -13.21 -19.11 26.61
N VAL A 332 -13.51 -19.73 27.76
CA VAL A 332 -13.62 -19.04 29.05
C VAL A 332 -12.59 -19.61 30.01
N LEU A 333 -11.89 -18.73 30.73
CA LEU A 333 -10.96 -19.08 31.79
C LEU A 333 -11.39 -18.40 33.09
N SER A 334 -11.35 -19.16 34.18
CA SER A 334 -11.37 -18.62 35.53
C SER A 334 -10.02 -17.99 35.87
N LEU A 335 -9.95 -17.26 37.00
CA LEU A 335 -8.66 -16.77 37.50
C LEU A 335 -7.71 -17.92 37.88
N GLU A 336 -8.25 -19.08 38.28
CA GLU A 336 -7.43 -20.25 38.58
C GLU A 336 -6.85 -20.86 37.31
N ASP A 337 -7.65 -20.97 36.25
CA ASP A 337 -7.16 -21.44 34.94
C ASP A 337 -6.02 -20.55 34.42
N VAL A 338 -6.12 -19.22 34.59
CA VAL A 338 -5.05 -18.28 34.24
C VAL A 338 -3.75 -18.61 34.98
N LYS A 339 -3.82 -18.97 36.27
CA LYS A 339 -2.64 -19.30 37.08
C LYS A 339 -2.07 -20.68 36.78
N CYS A 340 -2.92 -21.63 36.39
CA CYS A 340 -2.56 -23.04 36.21
C CYS A 340 -2.35 -23.47 34.75
N ALA A 341 -2.55 -22.58 33.76
CA ALA A 341 -2.47 -22.92 32.34
C ALA A 341 -1.10 -23.47 31.89
N GLY A 342 -0.03 -23.14 32.62
CA GLY A 342 1.36 -23.53 32.29
C GLY A 342 2.01 -22.68 31.19
N PHE A 343 1.31 -21.67 30.66
CA PHE A 343 1.81 -20.67 29.72
C PHE A 343 1.05 -19.36 29.90
N ASP A 344 1.57 -18.26 29.34
CA ASP A 344 0.90 -16.96 29.37
C ASP A 344 -0.34 -16.97 28.44
N VAL A 345 -1.54 -17.05 29.04
CA VAL A 345 -2.82 -17.03 28.31
C VAL A 345 -3.14 -15.67 27.67
N PHE A 346 -2.41 -14.62 28.06
CA PHE A 346 -2.48 -13.28 27.49
C PHE A 346 -1.42 -13.06 26.39
N ASP A 347 -0.57 -14.04 26.13
CA ASP A 347 0.33 -14.02 24.98
C ASP A 347 -0.49 -14.16 23.69
N VAL A 348 -0.52 -13.08 22.92
CA VAL A 348 -1.25 -13.02 21.65
C VAL A 348 -0.62 -13.87 20.56
N THR A 349 0.61 -14.38 20.74
CA THR A 349 1.24 -15.33 19.81
C THR A 349 0.81 -16.78 20.08
N LYS A 350 0.07 -17.04 21.16
CA LYS A 350 -0.39 -18.37 21.56
C LYS A 350 -1.87 -18.55 21.31
N VAL A 351 -2.32 -19.79 21.12
CA VAL A 351 -3.73 -20.20 21.17
C VAL A 351 -4.05 -20.93 22.46
N LEU A 352 -5.32 -20.86 22.86
CA LEU A 352 -5.84 -21.66 23.96
C LEU A 352 -6.23 -23.05 23.42
N PRO A 353 -5.70 -24.16 23.97
CA PRO A 353 -6.03 -25.51 23.53
C PRO A 353 -7.54 -25.79 23.65
N LEU A 354 -8.16 -26.27 22.58
CA LEU A 354 -9.62 -26.49 22.50
C LEU A 354 -10.10 -27.67 23.37
N ASP A 355 -9.23 -28.65 23.62
CA ASP A 355 -9.45 -29.79 24.50
C ASP A 355 -9.51 -29.38 25.98
N LYS A 356 -8.70 -28.40 26.38
CA LYS A 356 -8.69 -27.86 27.75
C LYS A 356 -9.73 -26.77 27.96
N TYR A 357 -9.89 -25.87 26.99
CA TYR A 357 -10.78 -24.72 27.06
C TYR A 357 -11.80 -24.79 25.91
N PRO A 358 -12.89 -25.56 26.06
CA PRO A 358 -13.85 -25.77 24.99
C PRO A 358 -14.64 -24.51 24.64
N LEU A 359 -15.15 -24.46 23.41
CA LEU A 359 -15.94 -23.35 22.91
C LEU A 359 -17.37 -23.35 23.48
N ARG A 360 -17.69 -22.34 24.29
CA ARG A 360 -19.03 -22.05 24.78
C ARG A 360 -19.79 -21.15 23.78
N PRO A 361 -20.98 -21.53 23.30
CA PRO A 361 -21.76 -20.69 22.39
C PRO A 361 -22.31 -19.43 23.08
N VAL A 362 -22.46 -18.34 22.32
CA VAL A 362 -22.99 -17.05 22.81
C VAL A 362 -24.13 -16.53 21.94
N GLY A 363 -23.92 -16.46 20.62
CA GLY A 363 -24.86 -15.80 19.73
C GLY A 363 -24.56 -16.01 18.25
N LYS A 364 -25.32 -15.33 17.40
CA LYS A 364 -25.15 -15.34 15.94
C LYS A 364 -25.02 -13.93 15.38
N LEU A 365 -23.97 -13.71 14.61
CA LEU A 365 -23.84 -12.57 13.72
C LEU A 365 -24.51 -12.90 12.40
N CYS A 366 -25.31 -11.99 11.86
CA CYS A 366 -25.90 -12.10 10.52
C CYS A 366 -25.75 -10.76 9.81
N LEU A 367 -25.23 -10.77 8.58
CA LEU A 367 -25.08 -9.58 7.76
C LEU A 367 -26.14 -9.60 6.65
N ASP A 368 -27.13 -8.73 6.78
CA ASP A 368 -28.34 -8.73 5.94
C ASP A 368 -28.46 -7.50 5.04
N ARG A 369 -27.50 -6.57 5.11
CA ARG A 369 -27.58 -5.29 4.40
C ARG A 369 -26.24 -4.82 3.86
N ASN A 370 -26.22 -4.57 2.56
CA ASN A 370 -25.11 -3.92 1.87
C ASN A 370 -25.02 -2.42 2.23
N PRO A 371 -23.82 -1.81 2.13
CA PRO A 371 -23.70 -0.37 2.19
C PRO A 371 -24.47 0.27 1.02
N VAL A 372 -25.16 1.37 1.31
CA VAL A 372 -25.78 2.23 0.29
C VAL A 372 -24.73 3.08 -0.41
N ASN A 373 -23.74 3.57 0.35
CA ASN A 373 -22.58 4.28 -0.18
C ASN A 373 -21.32 3.78 0.52
N TYR A 374 -20.41 3.17 -0.24
CA TYR A 374 -19.21 2.53 0.29
C TYR A 374 -18.32 3.52 1.04
N ILE A 375 -18.05 4.72 0.48
CA ILE A 375 -17.14 5.68 1.11
C ILE A 375 -17.73 6.22 2.41
N ALA A 376 -19.01 6.58 2.43
CA ALA A 376 -19.70 7.09 3.61
C ALA A 376 -19.79 6.07 4.75
N GLN A 377 -19.99 4.79 4.41
CA GLN A 377 -20.36 3.77 5.40
C GLN A 377 -19.23 2.77 5.71
N ILE A 378 -18.37 2.45 4.75
CA ILE A 378 -17.25 1.49 4.93
C ILE A 378 -15.90 2.23 4.94
N GLY A 379 -15.68 3.15 4.00
CA GLY A 379 -14.46 3.95 3.92
C GLY A 379 -14.21 4.76 5.20
N GLN A 380 -15.27 5.37 5.74
CA GLN A 380 -15.23 6.20 6.95
C GLN A 380 -15.42 5.46 8.27
N LEU A 381 -15.64 4.15 8.21
CA LEU A 381 -15.89 3.35 9.41
C LEU A 381 -14.66 3.34 10.34
N ALA A 382 -14.86 3.59 11.63
CA ALA A 382 -13.79 3.69 12.61
C ALA A 382 -14.04 2.68 13.73
N TYR A 383 -13.18 1.66 13.79
CA TYR A 383 -13.17 0.67 14.88
C TYR A 383 -12.10 1.07 15.89
N SER A 384 -12.39 1.03 17.18
CA SER A 384 -11.37 1.27 18.20
C SER A 384 -11.45 0.21 19.28
N PRO A 385 -10.38 -0.57 19.53
CA PRO A 385 -10.35 -1.49 20.68
C PRO A 385 -10.58 -0.80 22.03
N ALA A 386 -10.45 0.53 22.10
CA ALA A 386 -10.81 1.31 23.28
C ALA A 386 -12.33 1.55 23.45
N ASN A 387 -13.14 1.28 22.43
CA ASN A 387 -14.60 1.32 22.51
C ASN A 387 -15.07 0.05 23.23
N LEU A 388 -15.09 0.15 24.55
CA LEU A 388 -15.54 -0.88 25.48
C LEU A 388 -16.85 -0.43 26.14
N VAL A 389 -17.58 -1.40 26.68
CA VAL A 389 -18.85 -1.18 27.38
C VAL A 389 -18.80 -1.82 28.77
N PRO A 390 -19.64 -1.39 29.73
CA PRO A 390 -19.69 -1.97 31.06
C PRO A 390 -19.75 -3.50 31.02
N GLY A 391 -18.91 -4.18 31.82
CA GLY A 391 -18.78 -5.63 31.80
C GLY A 391 -17.67 -6.18 30.89
N ILE A 392 -17.04 -5.36 30.06
CA ILE A 392 -15.89 -5.74 29.23
C ILE A 392 -14.75 -4.75 29.47
N HIS A 393 -13.68 -5.19 30.14
CA HIS A 393 -12.53 -4.32 30.46
C HIS A 393 -11.47 -4.23 29.36
N GLY A 394 -11.58 -5.06 28.33
CA GLY A 394 -10.52 -5.23 27.33
C GLY A 394 -9.54 -6.31 27.75
N ALA A 395 -8.39 -6.37 27.10
CA ALA A 395 -7.35 -7.34 27.42
C ALA A 395 -6.16 -6.68 28.13
N PRO A 396 -5.52 -7.37 29.09
CA PRO A 396 -4.36 -6.85 29.82
C PRO A 396 -3.03 -6.98 29.06
N ASP A 397 -3.04 -7.49 27.82
CA ASP A 397 -1.82 -7.65 27.01
C ASP A 397 -1.32 -6.34 26.37
N LYS A 398 0.00 -6.27 26.16
CA LYS A 398 0.67 -5.08 25.63
C LYS A 398 0.23 -4.69 24.23
N VAL A 399 -0.12 -5.65 23.37
CA VAL A 399 -0.62 -5.35 22.02
C VAL A 399 -1.98 -4.66 22.11
N PHE A 400 -2.91 -5.17 22.94
CA PHE A 400 -4.20 -4.53 23.15
C PHE A 400 -4.03 -3.11 23.70
N GLU A 401 -3.15 -2.92 24.69
CA GLU A 401 -2.82 -1.62 25.27
C GLU A 401 -2.39 -0.62 24.18
N ALA A 402 -1.43 -0.98 23.33
CA ALA A 402 -0.96 -0.11 22.25
C ALA A 402 -2.06 0.18 21.21
N ARG A 403 -2.87 -0.82 20.86
CA ARG A 403 -3.95 -0.67 19.88
C ARG A 403 -5.04 0.31 20.34
N ARG A 404 -5.30 0.42 21.65
CA ARG A 404 -6.27 1.40 22.19
C ARG A 404 -5.89 2.84 21.83
N LEU A 405 -4.60 3.15 21.84
CA LEU A 405 -4.08 4.46 21.44
C LEU A 405 -4.02 4.59 19.92
N ALA A 406 -3.32 3.67 19.26
CA ALA A 406 -2.96 3.79 17.85
C ALA A 406 -4.17 3.94 16.91
N TYR A 407 -5.25 3.21 17.18
CA TYR A 407 -6.45 3.28 16.33
C TYR A 407 -7.11 4.65 16.39
N ARG A 408 -7.18 5.24 17.59
CA ARG A 408 -7.82 6.54 17.79
C ARG A 408 -7.01 7.66 17.17
N ASP A 409 -5.69 7.61 17.33
CA ASP A 409 -4.79 8.59 16.72
C ASP A 409 -4.85 8.56 15.19
N ALA A 410 -4.76 7.36 14.59
CA ALA A 410 -4.88 7.20 13.14
C ALA A 410 -6.25 7.70 12.60
N GLN A 411 -7.31 7.59 13.40
CA GLN A 411 -8.64 8.10 13.03
C GLN A 411 -8.72 9.62 13.10
N TYR A 412 -8.07 10.25 14.08
CA TYR A 412 -7.97 11.71 14.14
C TYR A 412 -7.28 12.28 12.91
N TYR A 413 -6.19 11.65 12.46
CA TYR A 413 -5.51 12.05 11.24
C TYR A 413 -6.38 11.82 9.99
N ARG A 414 -6.91 10.61 9.83
CA ARG A 414 -7.57 10.18 8.58
C ARG A 414 -8.98 10.76 8.38
N LEU A 415 -9.73 10.91 9.46
CA LEU A 415 -11.15 11.29 9.42
C LEU A 415 -11.43 12.64 10.10
N GLY A 416 -10.48 13.15 10.88
CA GLY A 416 -10.61 14.38 11.66
C GLY A 416 -11.00 14.12 13.12
N ALA A 417 -10.81 15.16 13.95
CA ALA A 417 -11.04 15.13 15.40
C ALA A 417 -12.47 14.65 15.78
N ASN A 418 -13.45 14.96 14.93
CA ASN A 418 -14.86 14.63 15.15
C ASN A 418 -15.33 13.37 14.39
N PHE A 419 -14.45 12.41 14.08
CA PHE A 419 -14.83 11.20 13.34
C PHE A 419 -15.98 10.40 13.96
N ASN A 420 -16.19 10.49 15.27
CA ASN A 420 -17.31 9.86 15.99
C ASN A 420 -18.68 10.49 15.69
N LYS A 421 -18.70 11.67 15.07
CA LYS A 421 -19.92 12.36 14.57
C LYS A 421 -20.24 12.00 13.11
N ILE A 422 -19.37 11.25 12.44
CA ILE A 422 -19.70 10.67 11.13
C ILE A 422 -20.79 9.60 11.37
N PRO A 423 -21.92 9.60 10.62
CA PRO A 423 -23.10 8.81 10.97
C PRO A 423 -22.84 7.34 11.29
N VAL A 424 -21.95 6.68 10.54
CA VAL A 424 -21.65 5.26 10.74
C VAL A 424 -20.82 4.98 12.00
N ASN A 425 -20.13 5.97 12.55
CA ASN A 425 -19.32 5.86 13.76
C ASN A 425 -20.09 6.28 15.02
N CYS A 426 -21.21 6.99 14.86
CA CYS A 426 -22.02 7.44 15.98
C CYS A 426 -22.56 6.24 16.79
N PRO A 427 -22.57 6.31 18.13
CA PRO A 427 -23.27 5.34 18.96
C PRO A 427 -24.78 5.51 18.81
N MET A 428 -25.36 4.89 17.79
CA MET A 428 -26.76 5.10 17.36
C MET A 428 -27.80 4.83 18.46
N HIS A 429 -27.49 3.94 19.40
CA HIS A 429 -28.38 3.55 20.50
C HIS A 429 -27.99 4.16 21.86
N SER A 430 -26.98 5.03 21.89
CA SER A 430 -26.52 5.69 23.11
C SER A 430 -26.12 7.12 22.79
N LYS A 431 -26.98 8.10 23.13
CA LYS A 431 -26.70 9.50 22.84
C LYS A 431 -25.47 9.96 23.63
N PRO A 432 -24.34 10.32 22.97
CA PRO A 432 -23.15 10.74 23.69
C PRO A 432 -23.35 12.13 24.28
N MET A 433 -23.37 12.21 25.62
CA MET A 433 -23.43 13.46 26.37
C MET A 433 -22.05 13.77 26.94
N THR A 434 -21.25 14.53 26.18
CA THR A 434 -19.84 14.82 26.52
C THR A 434 -19.61 16.31 26.74
N TYR A 435 -18.49 16.66 27.38
CA TYR A 435 -18.00 18.04 27.49
C TYR A 435 -17.06 18.45 26.33
N ASN A 436 -16.82 17.55 25.37
CA ASN A 436 -16.06 17.87 24.17
C ASN A 436 -16.87 18.82 23.28
N ARG A 437 -16.22 19.84 22.72
CA ARG A 437 -16.82 20.88 21.87
C ARG A 437 -15.90 21.21 20.70
N ASN A 438 -16.46 21.86 19.68
CA ASN A 438 -15.76 22.46 18.55
C ASN A 438 -15.00 21.41 17.71
N GLY A 439 -13.85 21.82 17.14
CA GLY A 439 -13.05 21.01 16.23
C GLY A 439 -13.47 21.14 14.77
N ARG A 440 -12.77 20.43 13.88
CA ARG A 440 -13.11 20.42 12.46
C ARG A 440 -14.44 19.67 12.23
N PRO A 441 -15.30 20.12 11.30
CA PRO A 441 -16.54 19.42 10.95
C PRO A 441 -16.34 17.92 10.63
N PRO A 442 -17.38 17.08 10.83
CA PRO A 442 -18.72 17.44 11.30
C PRO A 442 -18.75 17.82 12.79
N VAL A 443 -19.51 18.86 13.16
CA VAL A 443 -19.66 19.29 14.56
C VAL A 443 -21.08 19.08 15.11
N ASP A 444 -22.02 18.65 14.28
CA ASP A 444 -23.46 18.60 14.56
C ASP A 444 -23.98 19.95 15.10
N ASP A 445 -24.80 19.93 16.16
CA ASP A 445 -25.25 21.13 16.90
C ASP A 445 -24.25 21.58 17.99
N ASN A 446 -23.07 20.95 18.04
CA ASN A 446 -22.00 21.22 18.99
C ASN A 446 -22.42 21.18 20.47
N GLY A 447 -23.46 20.40 20.82
CA GLY A 447 -23.93 20.30 22.19
C GLY A 447 -24.76 21.51 22.66
N ARG A 448 -25.22 22.36 21.73
CA ARG A 448 -26.14 23.49 21.97
C ARG A 448 -25.73 24.36 23.16
N ASP A 449 -26.64 24.57 24.10
CA ASP A 449 -26.54 25.38 25.32
C ASP A 449 -26.13 24.56 26.56
N ILE A 450 -25.73 23.29 26.40
CA ILE A 450 -25.28 22.46 27.53
C ILE A 450 -23.97 23.03 28.09
N PRO A 451 -23.83 23.19 29.43
CA PRO A 451 -22.57 23.59 30.07
C PRO A 451 -21.37 22.81 29.53
N ASN A 452 -20.26 23.49 29.27
CA ASN A 452 -19.07 22.91 28.64
C ASN A 452 -17.95 22.54 29.64
N TYR A 453 -18.26 22.48 30.95
CA TYR A 453 -17.33 22.14 32.01
C TYR A 453 -17.96 21.23 33.09
N TYR A 454 -17.10 20.46 33.78
CA TYR A 454 -17.47 19.57 34.88
C TYR A 454 -16.43 19.67 36.03
N PRO A 455 -16.86 19.63 37.31
CA PRO A 455 -18.25 19.64 37.78
C PRO A 455 -18.92 20.99 37.52
N ASN A 456 -20.26 21.03 37.52
CA ASN A 456 -21.03 22.26 37.40
C ASN A 456 -22.30 22.21 38.25
N SER A 457 -22.84 23.38 38.59
CA SER A 457 -24.11 23.54 39.35
C SER A 457 -25.30 23.84 38.43
N PHE A 458 -25.18 23.56 37.13
CA PHE A 458 -26.11 23.98 36.08
C PHE A 458 -26.71 22.77 35.34
N ASN A 459 -26.87 21.64 36.03
CA ASN A 459 -27.51 20.42 35.51
C ASN A 459 -26.88 19.87 34.21
N GLY A 460 -25.57 20.07 34.00
CA GLY A 460 -24.85 19.42 32.91
C GLY A 460 -24.70 17.90 33.10
N PRO A 461 -24.24 17.16 32.07
CA PRO A 461 -24.03 15.72 32.15
C PRO A 461 -23.17 15.30 33.36
N ALA A 462 -23.64 14.32 34.14
CA ALA A 462 -22.95 13.81 35.31
C ALA A 462 -22.41 12.38 35.06
N PRO A 463 -21.31 11.97 35.71
CA PRO A 463 -20.84 10.59 35.65
C PRO A 463 -21.82 9.65 36.37
N TYR A 464 -21.89 8.40 35.92
CA TYR A 464 -22.59 7.34 36.64
C TYR A 464 -21.62 6.63 37.60
N ILE A 465 -22.16 6.04 38.67
CA ILE A 465 -21.39 5.26 39.65
C ILE A 465 -21.74 3.77 39.47
N ASP A 466 -20.75 2.97 39.11
CA ASP A 466 -20.86 1.51 39.14
C ASP A 466 -20.41 0.99 40.50
N SER A 467 -21.37 0.60 41.34
CA SER A 467 -21.12 0.07 42.70
C SER A 467 -20.29 -1.23 42.71
N LYS A 468 -20.17 -1.90 41.57
CA LYS A 468 -19.37 -3.12 41.37
C LYS A 468 -18.26 -2.91 40.34
N ARG A 469 -17.80 -1.65 40.20
CA ARG A 469 -16.66 -1.33 39.34
C ARG A 469 -15.44 -2.12 39.80
N THR A 470 -14.82 -2.83 38.88
CA THR A 470 -13.51 -3.45 39.08
C THR A 470 -12.51 -2.78 38.14
N GLU A 471 -11.22 -3.00 38.37
CA GLU A 471 -10.16 -2.54 37.47
C GLU A 471 -9.62 -3.71 36.66
N LEU A 472 -9.15 -3.48 35.43
CA LEU A 472 -8.46 -4.50 34.64
C LEU A 472 -7.27 -5.06 35.44
N ILE A 473 -7.06 -6.38 35.45
CA ILE A 473 -5.87 -6.95 36.10
C ILE A 473 -4.58 -6.38 35.51
N LYS A 474 -3.55 -6.33 36.35
CA LYS A 474 -2.17 -6.11 35.91
C LYS A 474 -1.49 -7.46 35.77
N ILE A 475 -0.78 -7.64 34.67
CA ILE A 475 -0.01 -8.85 34.39
C ILE A 475 1.47 -8.48 34.23
N TYR A 476 2.33 -9.44 34.57
CA TYR A 476 3.76 -9.39 34.23
C TYR A 476 3.98 -10.44 33.16
N GLN A 477 4.67 -10.05 32.09
CA GLN A 477 4.82 -10.88 30.91
C GLN A 477 6.30 -11.17 30.67
N ASP A 478 6.58 -12.45 30.41
CA ASP A 478 7.91 -12.88 29.96
C ASP A 478 8.05 -12.74 28.44
N LYS A 479 9.29 -12.92 27.97
CA LYS A 479 9.60 -13.06 26.54
C LYS A 479 8.76 -14.18 25.92
N PRO A 480 8.34 -14.05 24.65
CA PRO A 480 7.58 -15.08 23.99
C PRO A 480 8.39 -16.39 23.93
N ASN A 481 7.76 -17.49 24.32
CA ASN A 481 8.32 -18.82 24.12
C ASN A 481 7.95 -19.27 22.70
N ASN A 482 8.94 -19.62 21.89
CA ASN A 482 8.75 -19.85 20.47
C ASN A 482 8.67 -21.34 20.15
N PHE A 483 7.93 -21.65 19.09
CA PHE A 483 7.89 -22.94 18.39
C PHE A 483 7.00 -24.05 18.93
N GLU A 484 6.80 -24.26 20.24
CA GLU A 484 6.03 -25.44 20.73
C GLU A 484 4.66 -25.62 20.05
N GLN A 485 3.82 -24.57 20.02
CA GLN A 485 2.52 -24.63 19.36
C GLN A 485 2.62 -24.62 17.82
N ALA A 486 3.72 -24.11 17.26
CA ALA A 486 4.00 -24.20 15.83
C ALA A 486 4.38 -25.63 15.42
N THR A 487 5.17 -26.32 16.24
CA THR A 487 5.50 -27.74 16.13
C THR A 487 4.23 -28.57 16.23
N GLU A 488 3.38 -28.30 17.23
CA GLU A 488 2.10 -29.00 17.40
C GLU A 488 1.18 -28.83 16.17
N LEU A 489 1.09 -27.61 15.62
CA LEU A 489 0.36 -27.36 14.38
C LEU A 489 0.92 -28.17 13.21
N TYR A 490 2.24 -28.18 13.01
CA TYR A 490 2.85 -28.93 11.91
C TYR A 490 2.68 -30.45 12.08
N THR A 491 2.89 -30.96 13.29
CA THR A 491 2.89 -32.41 13.59
C THR A 491 1.48 -33.00 13.66
N ASN A 492 0.54 -32.32 14.30
CA ASN A 492 -0.79 -32.85 14.61
C ASN A 492 -1.92 -32.05 13.97
N GLY A 493 -1.68 -30.76 13.67
CA GLY A 493 -2.70 -29.86 13.12
C GLY A 493 -2.78 -29.80 11.59
N MET A 494 -1.85 -30.43 10.86
CA MET A 494 -1.80 -30.41 9.39
C MET A 494 -1.72 -31.82 8.81
N THR A 495 -2.51 -32.10 7.76
CA THR A 495 -2.36 -33.34 6.97
C THR A 495 -1.07 -33.33 6.15
N LYS A 496 -0.69 -34.49 5.58
CA LYS A 496 0.49 -34.59 4.71
C LYS A 496 0.39 -33.64 3.52
N GLU A 497 -0.79 -33.56 2.90
CA GLU A 497 -1.06 -32.71 1.74
C GLU A 497 -1.00 -31.22 2.11
N GLU A 498 -1.49 -30.86 3.31
CA GLU A 498 -1.36 -29.49 3.83
C GLU A 498 0.09 -29.09 4.07
N ARG A 499 0.90 -30.00 4.61
CA ARG A 499 2.34 -29.76 4.78
C ARG A 499 3.06 -29.60 3.44
N CYS A 500 2.67 -30.35 2.41
CA CYS A 500 3.20 -30.15 1.05
C CYS A 500 2.87 -28.78 0.48
N ARG A 501 1.61 -28.34 0.60
CA ARG A 501 1.23 -26.99 0.16
C ARG A 501 1.94 -25.90 0.95
N LEU A 502 2.08 -26.08 2.27
CA LEU A 502 2.81 -25.16 3.13
C LEU A 502 4.24 -24.96 2.63
N VAL A 503 4.99 -26.05 2.40
CA VAL A 503 6.38 -25.98 1.92
C VAL A 503 6.46 -25.24 0.58
N LYS A 504 5.62 -25.61 -0.40
CA LYS A 504 5.55 -24.93 -1.71
C LYS A 504 5.28 -23.43 -1.56
N ASN A 505 4.33 -23.05 -0.71
CA ASN A 505 3.97 -21.64 -0.50
C ASN A 505 5.07 -20.84 0.21
N VAL A 506 5.79 -21.47 1.15
CA VAL A 506 6.96 -20.87 1.80
C VAL A 506 8.06 -20.62 0.78
N LEU A 507 8.39 -21.61 -0.06
CA LEU A 507 9.42 -21.50 -1.08
C LEU A 507 9.11 -20.41 -2.10
N TYR A 508 7.88 -20.38 -2.61
CA TYR A 508 7.42 -19.33 -3.52
C TYR A 508 7.68 -17.92 -2.96
N SER A 509 7.46 -17.74 -1.66
CA SER A 509 7.71 -16.45 -1.00
C SER A 509 9.19 -16.22 -0.69
N LEU A 510 9.92 -17.27 -0.30
CA LEU A 510 11.32 -17.22 0.15
C LEU A 510 12.31 -17.07 -1.01
N ALA A 511 11.96 -17.54 -2.21
CA ALA A 511 12.82 -17.51 -3.40
C ALA A 511 13.32 -16.09 -3.76
N SER A 512 12.55 -15.06 -3.44
CA SER A 512 12.92 -13.66 -3.67
C SER A 512 13.91 -13.07 -2.65
N ALA A 513 14.18 -13.78 -1.55
CA ALA A 513 15.11 -13.34 -0.52
C ALA A 513 16.55 -13.83 -0.83
N ILE A 514 17.57 -13.08 -0.40
CA ILE A 514 18.97 -13.47 -0.54
C ILE A 514 19.28 -14.76 0.22
N GLN A 515 20.30 -15.50 -0.23
CA GLN A 515 20.69 -16.80 0.33
C GLN A 515 20.86 -16.78 1.85
N GLU A 516 21.47 -15.73 2.42
CA GLU A 516 21.66 -15.63 3.87
C GLU A 516 20.33 -15.67 4.64
N LEU A 517 19.28 -15.04 4.12
CA LEU A 517 17.95 -15.04 4.72
C LEU A 517 17.27 -16.40 4.52
N GLN A 518 17.47 -17.04 3.38
CA GLN A 518 16.98 -18.41 3.13
C GLN A 518 17.58 -19.39 4.13
N ASP A 519 18.90 -19.31 4.37
CA ASP A 519 19.61 -20.18 5.32
C ASP A 519 19.12 -19.95 6.77
N LYS A 520 18.90 -18.68 7.17
CA LYS A 520 18.31 -18.33 8.46
C LYS A 520 16.89 -18.89 8.61
N ALA A 521 16.06 -18.77 7.57
CA ALA A 521 14.70 -19.30 7.56
C ALA A 521 14.70 -20.83 7.72
N VAL A 522 15.53 -21.56 6.97
CA VAL A 522 15.70 -23.01 7.08
C VAL A 522 16.09 -23.41 8.50
N LYS A 523 17.00 -22.68 9.14
CA LYS A 523 17.41 -22.93 10.53
C LYS A 523 16.24 -22.80 11.51
N ILE A 524 15.42 -21.76 11.37
CA ILE A 524 14.24 -21.55 12.23
C ILE A 524 13.18 -22.62 11.98
N PHE A 525 12.89 -22.94 10.71
CA PHE A 525 11.97 -24.02 10.37
C PHE A 525 12.43 -25.38 10.91
N SER A 526 13.75 -25.63 10.96
CA SER A 526 14.33 -26.82 11.58
C SER A 526 14.14 -26.86 13.11
N MET A 527 14.13 -25.69 13.77
CA MET A 527 13.80 -25.57 15.21
C MET A 527 12.31 -25.81 15.48
N ILE A 528 11.43 -25.47 14.53
CA ILE A 528 9.99 -25.81 14.60
C ILE A 528 9.81 -27.31 14.43
N HIS A 529 10.34 -27.89 13.35
CA HIS A 529 10.30 -29.33 13.12
C HIS A 529 11.39 -29.76 12.14
N PRO A 530 12.23 -30.79 12.45
CA PRO A 530 13.32 -31.21 11.57
C PRO A 530 12.89 -31.59 10.15
N ASP A 531 11.72 -32.20 10.00
CA ASP A 531 11.13 -32.50 8.68
C ASP A 531 10.81 -31.24 7.87
N LEU A 532 10.24 -30.21 8.50
CA LEU A 532 9.87 -28.97 7.81
C LEU A 532 11.11 -28.26 7.28
N GLY A 533 12.13 -28.11 8.13
CA GLY A 533 13.42 -27.52 7.74
C GLY A 533 14.10 -28.28 6.61
N ARG A 534 14.15 -29.62 6.69
CA ARG A 534 14.74 -30.48 5.65
C ARG A 534 14.07 -30.30 4.30
N ARG A 535 12.73 -30.28 4.27
CA ARG A 535 11.96 -30.16 3.02
C ARG A 535 12.16 -28.81 2.34
N ILE A 536 12.12 -27.73 3.13
CA ILE A 536 12.41 -26.38 2.62
C ILE A 536 13.85 -26.33 2.10
N GLN A 537 14.82 -26.91 2.80
CA GLN A 537 16.21 -26.94 2.36
C GLN A 537 16.42 -27.72 1.04
N GLN A 538 15.83 -28.91 0.91
CA GLN A 538 15.95 -29.75 -0.27
C GLN A 538 15.40 -29.05 -1.53
N GLU A 539 14.18 -28.54 -1.44
CA GLU A 539 13.52 -27.90 -2.59
C GLU A 539 14.17 -26.54 -2.95
N THR A 540 14.75 -25.82 -1.96
CA THR A 540 15.54 -24.61 -2.24
C THR A 540 16.82 -24.92 -3.04
N LEU A 541 17.41 -26.11 -2.85
CA LEU A 541 18.59 -26.56 -3.60
C LEU A 541 18.22 -27.09 -5.00
N GLU A 542 17.02 -27.64 -5.17
CA GLU A 542 16.51 -28.19 -6.44
C GLU A 542 15.94 -27.13 -7.39
N GLU A 543 15.36 -26.02 -6.89
CA GLU A 543 14.97 -24.87 -7.72
C GLU A 543 16.17 -24.00 -8.16
N ARG A 544 17.31 -24.17 -7.50
CA ARG A 544 18.56 -23.44 -7.77
C ARG A 544 19.09 -23.60 -9.21
N PRO A 545 19.08 -24.80 -9.83
CA PRO A 545 19.40 -24.95 -11.25
C PRO A 545 18.33 -24.39 -12.21
N GLU A 546 17.03 -24.46 -11.89
CA GLU A 546 15.96 -24.01 -12.81
C GLU A 546 15.79 -22.48 -12.90
N ILE A 547 16.02 -21.75 -11.81
CA ILE A 547 15.89 -20.27 -11.81
C ILE A 547 17.05 -19.64 -12.58
N LEU A 548 18.26 -20.18 -12.46
CA LEU A 548 19.42 -19.76 -13.26
C LEU A 548 19.23 -20.10 -14.75
N GLU A 549 18.65 -21.26 -15.08
CA GLU A 549 18.37 -21.60 -16.47
C GLU A 549 17.23 -20.78 -17.08
N LYS A 550 16.16 -20.45 -16.36
CA LYS A 550 15.05 -19.66 -16.92
C LYS A 550 15.42 -18.19 -17.14
N ASP A 551 16.25 -17.61 -16.29
CA ASP A 551 16.78 -16.24 -16.49
C ASP A 551 17.85 -16.19 -17.59
N GLU A 552 18.64 -17.25 -17.81
CA GLU A 552 19.54 -17.34 -18.96
C GLU A 552 18.78 -17.60 -20.28
N VAL A 553 17.78 -18.47 -20.29
CA VAL A 553 17.04 -18.82 -21.51
C VAL A 553 16.09 -17.70 -21.97
N ALA A 554 15.56 -16.88 -21.05
CA ALA A 554 14.80 -15.68 -21.41
C ALA A 554 15.68 -14.59 -22.03
N PHE A 555 16.99 -14.60 -21.80
CA PHE A 555 17.93 -13.60 -22.33
C PHE A 555 18.48 -13.96 -23.74
N PHE A 556 18.31 -15.20 -24.20
CA PHE A 556 18.90 -15.69 -25.47
C PHE A 556 17.88 -16.06 -26.56
N GLN A 557 16.60 -15.69 -26.43
CA GLN A 557 15.59 -15.91 -27.47
C GLN A 557 15.11 -14.64 -28.19
N GLU A 558 15.98 -13.65 -28.39
CA GLU A 558 15.77 -12.64 -29.43
C GLU A 558 16.71 -12.88 -30.62
N LYS A 559 16.11 -12.91 -31.82
CA LYS A 559 16.75 -13.15 -33.12
C LYS A 559 17.94 -12.20 -33.37
N PRO A 560 18.96 -12.61 -34.13
CA PRO A 560 20.11 -11.77 -34.43
C PRO A 560 19.68 -10.59 -35.32
N LEU A 561 19.70 -9.40 -34.74
CA LEU A 561 19.74 -8.14 -35.49
C LEU A 561 21.20 -7.73 -35.61
N GLU A 562 21.66 -7.66 -36.84
CA GLU A 562 22.96 -7.13 -37.24
C GLU A 562 23.12 -5.70 -36.73
N ALA A 563 23.94 -5.51 -35.69
CA ALA A 563 24.59 -4.24 -35.39
C ALA A 563 25.75 -4.52 -34.41
N GLU A 564 26.93 -4.78 -34.97
CA GLU A 564 28.17 -4.67 -34.20
C GLU A 564 28.31 -3.22 -33.70
N GLY A 565 28.39 -3.06 -32.38
CA GLY A 565 29.00 -1.89 -31.76
C GLY A 565 28.09 -1.02 -30.91
N GLU A 566 27.53 -1.53 -29.81
CA GLU A 566 27.21 -0.70 -28.63
C GLU A 566 26.90 -1.53 -27.37
N VAL A 567 27.84 -2.34 -26.90
CA VAL A 567 27.82 -2.90 -25.53
C VAL A 567 29.17 -2.66 -24.87
N LYS A 568 29.54 -1.39 -24.73
CA LYS A 568 30.60 -0.89 -23.83
C LYS A 568 30.31 0.57 -23.48
N ARG A 569 29.22 0.85 -22.76
CA ARG A 569 29.04 2.16 -22.13
C ARG A 569 27.96 2.17 -21.05
N GLU A 570 28.11 1.33 -20.03
CA GLU A 570 27.30 1.51 -18.81
C GLU A 570 28.07 1.14 -17.54
N VAL A 571 29.32 1.62 -17.47
CA VAL A 571 30.05 1.82 -16.21
C VAL A 571 30.93 3.06 -16.39
N HIS A 572 30.35 4.26 -16.45
CA HIS A 572 31.09 5.53 -16.23
C HIS A 572 30.16 6.66 -15.76
N GLU A 573 30.17 6.83 -14.43
CA GLU A 573 30.16 8.07 -13.65
C GLU A 573 29.24 9.25 -14.03
N GLN A 574 28.40 9.61 -13.04
CA GLN A 574 27.97 10.97 -12.74
C GLN A 574 29.18 11.94 -12.72
N PHE A 575 29.43 12.60 -13.85
CA PHE A 575 30.34 13.73 -13.95
C PHE A 575 29.54 15.01 -14.24
N ASP A 576 29.32 15.80 -13.19
CA ASP A 576 29.02 17.25 -13.15
C ASP A 576 28.52 17.90 -14.47
N ASP A 577 27.23 17.70 -14.80
CA ASP A 577 26.52 18.28 -15.95
C ASP A 577 26.63 19.82 -16.06
N SER A 578 26.94 20.48 -14.94
CA SER A 578 27.14 21.93 -14.90
C SER A 578 28.42 22.38 -15.63
N LEU A 579 29.46 21.54 -15.65
CA LEU A 579 30.74 21.86 -16.28
C LEU A 579 30.67 21.64 -17.80
N ALA A 580 30.02 20.57 -18.24
CA ALA A 580 29.80 20.27 -19.66
C ALA A 580 28.91 21.35 -20.32
N SER A 581 27.86 21.80 -19.62
CA SER A 581 26.98 22.87 -20.09
C SER A 581 27.72 24.21 -20.25
N GLY A 582 28.60 24.57 -19.30
CA GLY A 582 29.39 25.80 -19.37
C GLY A 582 30.42 25.82 -20.51
N VAL A 583 31.06 24.68 -20.80
CA VAL A 583 31.99 24.55 -21.94
C VAL A 583 31.25 24.71 -23.26
N LEU A 584 30.08 24.07 -23.39
CA LEU A 584 29.24 24.15 -24.59
C LEU A 584 28.78 25.59 -24.85
N GLU A 585 28.41 26.33 -23.80
CA GLU A 585 27.95 27.71 -23.90
C GLU A 585 29.08 28.68 -24.33
N ASP A 586 30.29 28.52 -23.78
CA ASP A 586 31.45 29.32 -24.14
C ASP A 586 31.95 29.04 -25.56
N MET A 587 31.91 27.77 -26.00
CA MET A 587 32.27 27.40 -27.37
C MET A 587 31.25 27.90 -28.38
N THR A 588 29.95 27.85 -28.04
CA THR A 588 28.87 28.42 -28.87
C THR A 588 29.04 29.93 -29.05
N LYS A 589 29.45 30.65 -28.00
CA LYS A 589 29.76 32.10 -28.06
C LYS A 589 30.98 32.42 -28.92
N ILE A 590 31.97 31.53 -28.97
CA ILE A 590 33.15 31.69 -29.84
C ILE A 590 32.78 31.44 -31.31
N ILE A 591 32.00 30.39 -31.59
CA ILE A 591 31.52 30.07 -32.94
C ILE A 591 30.59 31.19 -33.49
N ALA A 592 29.69 31.71 -32.65
CA ALA A 592 28.81 32.84 -33.00
C ALA A 592 29.57 34.15 -33.31
N LYS A 593 30.79 34.32 -32.77
CA LYS A 593 31.66 35.47 -33.08
C LYS A 593 32.44 35.29 -34.38
N ILE A 594 32.58 34.06 -34.88
CA ILE A 594 33.34 33.74 -36.10
C ILE A 594 32.41 33.76 -37.34
N ASN A 595 31.10 33.58 -37.17
CA ASN A 595 30.13 33.63 -38.28
C ASN A 595 28.92 34.53 -37.94
N PRO A 596 28.98 35.86 -38.24
CA PRO A 596 28.01 36.83 -37.73
C PRO A 596 26.64 36.84 -38.45
N LYS A 597 26.41 35.96 -39.43
CA LYS A 597 25.14 35.89 -40.18
C LYS A 597 24.36 34.60 -39.87
N ASN A 598 23.84 34.50 -38.66
CA ASN A 598 22.59 33.77 -38.37
C ASN A 598 22.13 34.08 -36.94
N LYS A 599 21.10 34.94 -36.81
CA LYS A 599 20.38 35.18 -35.55
C LYS A 599 18.87 35.12 -35.84
N ARG A 600 18.15 34.46 -34.92
CA ARG A 600 16.68 34.26 -34.77
C ARG A 600 16.21 32.94 -35.41
N SER A 601 15.52 32.02 -34.73
CA SER A 601 14.56 32.16 -33.64
C SER A 601 14.43 30.86 -32.80
N ASN A 602 14.32 31.00 -31.48
CA ASN A 602 13.41 30.21 -30.63
C ASN A 602 13.48 30.76 -29.21
N THR A 603 12.47 31.51 -28.81
CA THR A 603 12.24 31.89 -27.41
C THR A 603 10.76 31.67 -27.14
N ARG A 604 10.47 30.68 -26.29
CA ARG A 604 9.16 30.47 -25.68
C ARG A 604 9.29 30.81 -24.21
N CYS A 605 8.56 31.82 -23.78
CA CYS A 605 8.42 32.29 -22.41
C CYS A 605 7.71 31.24 -21.53
N THR A 606 8.16 31.10 -20.30
CA THR A 606 7.29 30.91 -19.13
C THR A 606 7.46 32.15 -18.25
N ASN A 607 6.34 32.78 -17.88
CA ASN A 607 6.26 33.88 -16.94
C ASN A 607 6.23 33.32 -15.51
N ASP A 608 6.84 34.03 -14.56
CA ASP A 608 6.08 34.53 -13.41
C ASP A 608 6.74 35.76 -12.75
N ASN A 609 5.86 36.60 -12.22
CA ASN A 609 5.98 38.02 -11.88
C ASN A 609 6.80 38.35 -10.62
N ASN A 610 7.34 39.59 -10.56
CA ASN A 610 6.86 40.61 -9.60
C ASN A 610 7.43 42.04 -9.82
N ASN A 611 6.48 42.98 -9.96
CA ASN A 611 6.43 44.40 -9.55
C ASN A 611 7.53 45.41 -9.94
N LYS A 612 7.13 46.48 -10.67
CA LYS A 612 6.88 47.83 -10.11
C LYS A 612 6.41 48.88 -11.16
N GLU A 613 5.38 49.63 -10.75
CA GLU A 613 5.08 51.08 -10.91
C GLU A 613 4.92 51.80 -12.27
N SER A 614 3.73 52.47 -12.39
CA SER A 614 3.45 53.81 -12.98
C SER A 614 3.62 53.98 -14.50
N THR A 615 2.85 54.72 -15.31
CA THR A 615 1.76 55.72 -15.18
C THR A 615 1.27 56.07 -16.61
N SER A 616 -0.04 56.35 -16.80
CA SER A 616 -0.66 57.19 -17.89
C SER A 616 -0.48 56.73 -19.36
N LYS A 617 -1.31 57.00 -20.38
CA LYS A 617 -2.62 57.60 -20.66
C LYS A 617 -2.91 57.30 -22.17
N THR A 618 -4.19 57.17 -22.54
CA THR A 618 -4.85 57.56 -23.82
C THR A 618 -4.53 56.94 -25.20
N THR A 619 -5.58 56.34 -25.82
CA THR A 619 -6.13 56.48 -27.22
C THR A 619 -5.26 56.08 -28.41
N GLU A 620 -5.69 55.63 -29.59
CA GLU A 620 -6.94 55.26 -30.29
C GLU A 620 -6.47 54.54 -31.60
N GLU A 621 -7.33 53.72 -32.20
CA GLU A 621 -7.42 53.37 -33.65
C GLU A 621 -6.34 52.52 -34.40
N ILE A 622 -6.91 51.60 -35.20
CA ILE A 622 -6.40 50.71 -36.27
C ILE A 622 -6.42 51.53 -37.61
N PRO A 623 -6.01 51.08 -38.84
CA PRO A 623 -5.44 49.81 -39.29
C PRO A 623 -4.40 49.83 -40.46
N ASP A 624 -3.94 48.61 -40.80
CA ASP A 624 -3.97 47.99 -42.14
C ASP A 624 -2.69 47.68 -42.96
N THR A 625 -2.76 46.48 -43.58
CA THR A 625 -2.27 46.05 -44.91
C THR A 625 -0.82 45.57 -45.23
N THR A 626 -0.73 44.24 -45.44
CA THR A 626 -0.33 43.46 -46.66
C THR A 626 1.10 43.38 -47.27
N THR A 627 1.60 42.12 -47.31
CA THR A 627 2.09 41.27 -48.46
C THR A 627 3.50 41.35 -49.10
N SER A 628 4.03 40.12 -49.33
CA SER A 628 4.87 39.59 -50.46
C SER A 628 6.34 40.04 -50.55
N ASP A 629 7.32 39.31 -51.11
CA ASP A 629 7.61 37.93 -51.54
C ASP A 629 9.13 37.91 -51.89
N TYR A 630 9.74 36.72 -52.00
CA TYR A 630 10.87 36.31 -52.89
C TYR A 630 11.94 35.40 -52.24
N GLU A 631 12.02 34.17 -52.77
CA GLU A 631 13.14 33.23 -52.71
C GLU A 631 14.27 33.61 -53.66
N ILE A 632 15.54 33.37 -53.28
CA ILE A 632 16.64 32.90 -54.16
C ILE A 632 17.60 31.99 -53.37
N THR A 633 17.85 30.81 -53.91
CA THR A 633 18.88 29.80 -53.53
C THR A 633 20.28 30.11 -54.08
N SER A 634 21.36 29.84 -53.32
CA SER A 634 22.58 29.13 -53.79
C SER A 634 23.77 29.14 -52.79
N GLY A 635 24.48 28.00 -52.71
CA GLY A 635 25.89 27.83 -52.33
C GLY A 635 26.17 27.54 -50.84
N GLY A 636 26.47 26.32 -50.36
CA GLY A 636 27.09 25.17 -51.02
C GLY A 636 28.61 25.23 -50.95
N TYR A 637 29.22 25.38 -49.76
CA TYR A 637 30.63 25.06 -49.43
C TYR A 637 30.96 25.32 -47.93
N SER A 638 30.11 26.02 -47.17
CA SER A 638 30.29 26.23 -45.72
C SER A 638 29.75 25.10 -44.84
N GLY A 639 28.98 24.18 -45.42
CA GLY A 639 28.30 23.08 -44.72
C GLY A 639 29.24 21.95 -44.31
N GLU A 640 30.19 21.55 -45.16
CA GLU A 640 31.02 20.37 -44.87
C GLU A 640 32.00 20.62 -43.72
N ILE A 641 32.63 21.80 -43.65
CA ILE A 641 33.55 22.17 -42.55
C ILE A 641 32.82 22.31 -41.20
N THR A 642 31.55 22.74 -41.21
CA THR A 642 30.74 22.85 -39.99
C THR A 642 30.17 21.51 -39.54
N THR A 643 30.03 20.55 -40.46
CA THR A 643 29.51 19.21 -40.18
C THR A 643 30.61 18.29 -39.62
N GLU A 644 31.84 18.34 -40.14
CA GLU A 644 32.98 17.57 -39.59
C GLU A 644 33.37 18.05 -38.18
N ILE A 645 33.45 19.37 -37.95
CA ILE A 645 33.76 19.91 -36.61
C ILE A 645 32.60 19.60 -35.62
N SER A 646 31.34 19.58 -36.07
CA SER A 646 30.21 19.17 -35.23
C SER A 646 30.22 17.66 -34.93
N SER A 647 30.71 16.84 -35.85
CA SER A 647 30.88 15.40 -35.66
C SER A 647 31.91 15.10 -34.57
N ASP A 648 33.10 15.75 -34.66
CA ASP A 648 34.15 15.61 -33.65
C ASP A 648 33.70 16.13 -32.27
N ILE A 649 32.83 17.16 -32.24
CA ILE A 649 32.25 17.73 -31.01
C ILE A 649 31.16 16.85 -30.39
N ASN A 650 30.35 16.16 -31.20
CA ASN A 650 29.38 15.19 -30.69
C ASN A 650 30.10 13.95 -30.13
N GLU A 651 31.24 13.56 -30.69
CA GLU A 651 32.04 12.47 -30.10
C GLU A 651 32.56 12.84 -28.69
N ILE A 652 32.86 14.13 -28.44
CA ILE A 652 33.30 14.67 -27.13
C ILE A 652 32.21 14.60 -26.06
N THR A 653 30.93 14.83 -26.41
CA THR A 653 29.80 14.78 -25.46
C THR A 653 29.40 13.36 -25.12
N THR A 654 29.67 12.39 -26.00
CA THR A 654 29.21 11.00 -25.81
C THR A 654 30.22 10.12 -25.06
N ARG A 655 31.50 10.53 -24.94
CA ARG A 655 32.59 9.64 -24.47
C ARG A 655 33.17 9.87 -23.08
N GLY A 656 32.70 10.81 -22.27
CA GLY A 656 33.02 10.92 -20.83
C GLY A 656 34.51 10.76 -20.43
N TYR A 657 35.17 11.86 -20.10
CA TYR A 657 36.49 12.00 -19.43
C TYR A 657 37.76 11.27 -19.94
N VAL A 658 37.70 10.23 -20.79
CA VAL A 658 38.88 9.34 -21.00
C VAL A 658 39.82 9.73 -22.15
N ASP A 659 39.76 10.93 -22.77
CA ASP A 659 40.82 11.25 -23.76
C ASP A 659 41.12 12.72 -24.15
N LEU A 660 41.07 13.66 -23.20
CA LEU A 660 41.47 15.06 -23.48
C LEU A 660 42.92 15.19 -24.02
N ASN A 661 43.80 14.26 -23.68
CA ASN A 661 45.21 14.27 -24.11
C ASN A 661 45.39 13.84 -25.57
N ASN A 662 44.71 12.78 -26.05
CA ASN A 662 44.76 12.47 -27.49
C ASN A 662 44.05 13.53 -28.32
N ILE A 663 42.98 14.13 -27.80
CA ILE A 663 42.24 15.17 -28.52
C ILE A 663 43.13 16.41 -28.75
N ILE A 664 43.85 16.89 -27.72
CA ILE A 664 44.82 18.00 -27.89
C ILE A 664 45.94 17.61 -28.87
N ALA A 665 46.37 16.34 -28.88
CA ALA A 665 47.43 15.84 -29.77
C ALA A 665 46.98 15.68 -31.24
N GLN A 666 45.69 15.48 -31.51
CA GLN A 666 45.14 15.32 -32.86
C GLN A 666 44.85 16.65 -33.57
N ILE A 667 44.83 17.77 -32.84
CA ILE A 667 44.70 19.11 -33.40
C ILE A 667 46.04 19.51 -34.06
N LYS A 668 46.26 19.10 -35.31
CA LYS A 668 47.41 19.54 -36.11
C LYS A 668 47.06 20.79 -36.93
N PRO A 669 47.96 21.78 -37.03
CA PRO A 669 47.78 22.87 -37.98
C PRO A 669 47.95 22.32 -39.41
N ARG A 670 46.87 22.34 -40.21
CA ARG A 670 46.93 22.03 -41.64
C ARG A 670 47.11 23.30 -42.48
N ASP A 671 47.72 23.07 -43.64
CA ASP A 671 48.45 24.02 -44.46
C ASP A 671 47.71 25.33 -44.85
N ASN A 672 48.51 26.38 -44.95
CA ASN A 672 48.14 27.79 -45.12
C ASN A 672 47.44 28.07 -46.45
N ARG A 673 46.18 28.55 -46.43
CA ARG A 673 45.71 29.57 -47.39
C ARG A 673 44.80 30.66 -46.85
N ASN A 674 44.27 30.59 -45.62
CA ASN A 674 43.56 31.72 -45.00
C ASN A 674 43.79 31.70 -43.48
N GLY A 675 44.46 32.73 -42.95
CA GLY A 675 44.94 32.85 -41.55
C GLY A 675 43.87 32.88 -40.44
N ILE A 676 42.64 32.46 -40.73
CA ILE A 676 41.52 32.33 -39.80
C ILE A 676 41.64 31.01 -39.03
N ASN A 677 42.04 29.90 -39.67
CA ASN A 677 42.11 28.58 -39.03
C ASN A 677 43.12 28.52 -37.87
N ASN A 678 44.35 29.03 -38.04
CA ASN A 678 45.35 29.02 -36.95
C ASN A 678 44.91 29.81 -35.70
N LYS A 679 44.13 30.88 -35.84
CA LYS A 679 43.62 31.66 -34.69
C LYS A 679 42.51 30.95 -33.92
N VAL A 680 41.65 30.22 -34.62
CA VAL A 680 40.58 29.43 -34.02
C VAL A 680 41.17 28.22 -33.30
N THR A 681 42.06 27.48 -33.96
CA THR A 681 42.77 26.34 -33.39
C THR A 681 43.53 26.73 -32.12
N THR A 682 44.29 27.83 -32.15
CA THR A 682 45.06 28.31 -30.98
C THR A 682 44.14 28.68 -29.79
N LYS A 683 42.98 29.31 -30.06
CA LYS A 683 42.02 29.67 -29.02
C LYS A 683 41.32 28.46 -28.41
N VAL A 684 40.95 27.49 -29.24
CA VAL A 684 40.31 26.24 -28.78
C VAL A 684 41.29 25.42 -27.95
N THR A 685 42.53 25.24 -28.40
CA THR A 685 43.58 24.54 -27.62
C THR A 685 43.89 25.27 -26.31
N SER A 686 43.93 26.61 -26.32
CA SER A 686 44.10 27.41 -25.09
C SER A 686 42.94 27.22 -24.10
N LEU A 687 41.70 27.13 -24.59
CA LEU A 687 40.53 26.95 -23.74
C LEU A 687 40.56 25.56 -23.10
N LEU A 688 40.82 24.53 -23.91
CA LEU A 688 40.90 23.13 -23.47
C LEU A 688 42.01 22.90 -22.44
N ASN A 689 43.19 23.49 -22.64
CA ASN A 689 44.28 23.44 -21.66
C ASN A 689 43.91 24.11 -20.32
N ARG A 690 43.15 25.22 -20.36
CA ARG A 690 42.68 25.93 -19.16
C ARG A 690 41.63 25.12 -18.40
N TYR A 691 40.79 24.37 -19.10
CA TYR A 691 39.84 23.43 -18.51
C TYR A 691 40.53 22.20 -17.93
N LYS A 692 41.53 21.63 -18.63
CA LYS A 692 42.36 20.53 -18.12
C LYS A 692 42.99 20.89 -16.76
N SER A 693 43.61 22.07 -16.65
CA SER A 693 44.21 22.55 -15.39
C SER A 693 43.21 22.74 -14.25
N LYS A 694 41.97 23.18 -14.54
CA LYS A 694 40.90 23.31 -13.52
C LYS A 694 40.39 21.97 -13.00
N ILE A 695 40.46 20.93 -13.82
CA ILE A 695 40.07 19.58 -13.39
C ILE A 695 41.24 18.89 -12.68
N GLU A 696 42.46 19.12 -13.18
CA GLU A 696 43.78 18.97 -12.51
C GLU A 696 43.69 19.26 -10.99
N THR A 697 43.43 20.55 -10.73
CA THR A 697 43.37 21.14 -9.38
C THR A 697 42.19 20.67 -8.52
N LYS A 698 41.04 20.33 -9.12
CA LYS A 698 39.90 19.72 -8.39
C LYS A 698 40.18 18.27 -7.99
N LYS A 699 41.01 17.55 -8.76
CA LYS A 699 41.40 16.17 -8.47
C LYS A 699 42.43 16.11 -7.33
N ASP A 700 43.42 17.02 -7.33
CA ASP A 700 44.38 17.15 -6.23
C ASP A 700 43.68 17.55 -4.91
N GLY A 701 42.71 18.48 -4.96
CA GLY A 701 41.90 18.86 -3.80
C GLY A 701 41.02 17.73 -3.24
N LYS A 702 40.56 16.80 -4.09
CA LYS A 702 39.83 15.59 -3.69
C LYS A 702 40.77 14.48 -3.19
N GLU A 703 41.96 14.33 -3.77
CA GLU A 703 42.96 13.38 -3.26
C GLU A 703 43.52 13.79 -1.89
N ASP A 704 43.68 15.10 -1.61
CA ASP A 704 44.08 15.59 -0.29
C ASP A 704 42.96 15.45 0.76
N THR A 705 41.68 15.56 0.37
CA THR A 705 40.55 15.26 1.28
C THR A 705 40.39 13.76 1.52
N VAL A 706 40.64 12.91 0.51
CA VAL A 706 40.59 11.45 0.65
C VAL A 706 41.82 10.89 1.37
N LYS A 707 43.01 11.48 1.21
CA LYS A 707 44.21 11.15 2.02
C LYS A 707 44.09 11.69 3.44
N GLY A 708 43.49 12.86 3.65
CA GLY A 708 43.15 13.41 4.97
C GLY A 708 42.11 12.55 5.71
N GLN A 709 41.06 12.08 5.03
CA GLN A 709 40.07 11.17 5.59
C GLN A 709 40.62 9.76 5.81
N LYS A 710 41.45 9.21 4.92
CA LYS A 710 42.12 7.91 5.13
C LYS A 710 43.17 7.94 6.23
N ARG A 711 43.83 9.07 6.52
CA ARG A 711 44.68 9.23 7.72
C ARG A 711 43.85 9.36 9.01
N SER A 712 42.63 9.90 8.96
CA SER A 712 41.73 9.94 10.13
C SER A 712 41.09 8.57 10.44
N ILE A 713 40.86 7.74 9.42
CA ILE A 713 40.21 6.42 9.57
C ILE A 713 41.23 5.32 9.94
N ARG A 714 42.52 5.45 9.59
CA ARG A 714 43.55 4.48 9.98
C ARG A 714 44.11 4.66 11.40
N ASN A 715 43.89 5.81 12.05
CA ASN A 715 44.31 6.03 13.43
C ASN A 715 43.19 5.78 14.46
N TYR A 716 42.00 5.34 14.04
CA TYR A 716 40.87 5.04 14.93
C TYR A 716 40.46 3.55 14.95
N GLY A 717 41.19 2.68 14.24
CA GLY A 717 40.86 1.26 14.10
C GLY A 717 41.69 0.26 14.92
N ASP A 718 42.83 0.66 15.49
CA ASP A 718 43.78 -0.31 16.10
C ASP A 718 44.17 -0.01 17.56
N SER A 719 43.36 0.75 18.31
CA SER A 719 43.49 0.80 19.77
C SER A 719 42.12 0.94 20.40
N TYR A 720 41.83 0.10 21.40
CA TYR A 720 40.57 -0.04 22.16
C TYR A 720 39.62 -1.16 21.69
N ILE A 721 40.16 -2.37 21.54
CA ILE A 721 39.51 -3.54 22.15
C ILE A 721 40.36 -3.89 23.38
N GLY A 722 39.88 -3.49 24.56
CA GLY A 722 40.56 -3.76 25.83
C GLY A 722 39.85 -3.09 26.99
N SER A 723 38.94 -3.83 27.63
CA SER A 723 38.43 -3.65 29.00
C SER A 723 38.23 -2.21 29.51
N THR A 724 37.01 -1.70 29.56
CA THR A 724 36.67 -0.64 30.52
C THR A 724 35.19 -0.68 30.92
N ASP A 725 34.98 -0.46 32.22
CA ASP A 725 33.74 -0.51 32.98
C ASP A 725 32.80 0.66 32.65
N TRP A 726 31.49 0.42 32.62
CA TRP A 726 30.46 1.37 32.14
C TRP A 726 29.88 2.29 33.24
N SER A 727 30.64 2.60 34.28
CA SER A 727 30.16 3.32 35.45
C SER A 727 30.33 4.86 35.41
N GLU A 728 30.92 5.46 34.38
CA GLU A 728 31.26 6.92 34.34
C GLU A 728 30.42 7.82 33.41
N LEU A 729 29.28 7.39 32.87
CA LEU A 729 28.48 8.20 31.92
C LEU A 729 27.15 8.77 32.46
N TYR A 730 27.15 9.23 33.71
CA TYR A 730 26.04 10.04 34.23
C TYR A 730 26.54 11.41 34.69
N LEU A 731 26.22 12.45 33.93
CA LEU A 731 26.28 13.83 34.43
C LEU A 731 25.27 13.96 35.57
N SER A 732 25.70 14.54 36.67
CA SER A 732 24.84 14.82 37.81
C SER A 732 23.77 15.86 37.43
N PRO A 733 22.57 15.83 38.05
CA PRO A 733 21.52 16.81 37.77
C PRO A 733 21.98 18.28 37.88
N SER A 734 22.94 18.59 38.77
CA SER A 734 23.54 19.92 38.91
C SER A 734 24.39 20.34 37.70
N GLU A 735 25.06 19.40 37.03
CA GLU A 735 25.86 19.69 35.83
C GLU A 735 24.97 19.92 34.60
N VAL A 736 23.79 19.29 34.57
CA VAL A 736 22.77 19.54 33.54
C VAL A 736 22.13 20.92 33.72
N GLU A 737 21.85 21.32 34.95
CA GLU A 737 21.33 22.67 35.25
C GLU A 737 22.34 23.77 34.92
N ASP A 738 23.63 23.58 35.22
CA ASP A 738 24.68 24.56 34.90
C ASP A 738 24.89 24.72 33.38
N GLN A 739 24.71 23.65 32.60
CA GLN A 739 24.73 23.73 31.14
C GLN A 739 23.47 24.41 30.56
N ALA A 740 22.30 24.16 31.14
CA ALA A 740 21.07 24.83 30.72
C ALA A 740 21.15 26.35 30.95
N LEU A 741 21.70 26.79 32.09
CA LEU A 741 21.88 28.21 32.41
C LEU A 741 22.82 28.92 31.43
N LYS A 742 23.91 28.25 31.02
CA LYS A 742 24.86 28.78 30.02
C LYS A 742 24.23 28.94 28.64
N ILE A 743 23.28 28.08 28.29
CA ILE A 743 22.54 28.16 27.01
C ILE A 743 21.53 29.31 27.06
N GLU A 744 20.81 29.49 28.17
CA GLU A 744 19.90 30.64 28.33
C GLU A 744 20.65 31.97 28.26
N GLN A 745 21.81 32.07 28.92
CA GLN A 745 22.66 33.27 28.86
C GLN A 745 23.12 33.58 27.43
N ALA A 746 23.49 32.56 26.66
CA ALA A 746 23.93 32.71 25.27
C ALA A 746 22.78 33.15 24.33
N ILE A 747 21.55 32.70 24.60
CA ILE A 747 20.35 33.13 23.87
C ILE A 747 20.02 34.58 24.20
N GLU A 748 20.13 34.98 25.47
CA GLU A 748 19.87 36.35 25.90
C GLU A 748 20.89 37.34 25.30
N ASP A 749 22.17 36.96 25.26
CA ASP A 749 23.23 37.75 24.62
C ASP A 749 23.07 37.83 23.09
N HIS A 750 22.57 36.77 22.46
CA HIS A 750 22.25 36.77 21.04
C HIS A 750 21.08 37.72 20.72
N ASN A 751 20.06 37.75 21.58
CA ASN A 751 18.91 38.65 21.41
C ASN A 751 19.27 40.12 21.67
N LYS A 752 20.11 40.42 22.68
CA LYS A 752 20.64 41.78 22.92
C LYS A 752 21.52 42.29 21.78
N LYS A 753 22.22 41.39 21.07
CA LYS A 753 22.96 41.72 19.83
C LYS A 753 22.06 41.99 18.62
N LYS A 754 20.79 41.58 18.68
CA LYS A 754 19.79 41.75 17.61
C LYS A 754 18.96 43.02 17.79
N GLU A 755 18.87 43.53 19.03
CA GLU A 755 18.21 44.80 19.37
C GLU A 755 19.12 46.04 19.31
N ARG A 756 20.45 45.87 19.31
CA ARG A 756 21.43 46.92 18.99
C ARG A 756 21.68 46.97 17.48
#